data_AF-W2KA13-F1
#
_entry.id   AF-W2KA13-F1
#
_cell.length_a   1.000
_cell.length_b   1.000
_cell.length_c   1.000
_cell.angle_alpha   90.00
_cell.angle_beta   90.00
_cell.angle_gamma   90.00
#
_symmetry.space_group_name_H-M   'P 1'
#
loop_
_entity.id
_entity.type
_entity.pdbx_description
1 polymer ?
#
loop_
_entity_poly.entity_id
_entity_poly.type
_entity_poly.pdbx_seq_one_letter_code
_entity_poly.pdbx_strand_id
1 'polypeptide(L)'
;MGGGDVGAAFAATLERVGTQLTSEDLVKLYPVSCAQETDAPVKLEDCKFFDLFAADPMKARGDTERLRNEAKQQHGASFVDQILTSTTHHPLKRMQTTDYRLKPDEKANLEANGVVAVERMPAESFADIYYRLYTDDMPVFVTADSILHAWHRSFDAFLVDTEIQILSPTLDKILETTLSKCCEAIIATSKDDSEARRVMVDVELFLRVGLSLLRGELVDGVTENTIELERLLAFVYSEETKEADILSSKRIADFSQFKPRGHYTNSEELMRYFRAMMWLGTIDFRVAGGEKPEEDLYQLHCAVMLVHFLRDSQALKIVEKVDALISSLVADGGMGADSLSPSQLLRLLPKETLFTDDDKETLSMLKSIQNRILEKRLGAQLINGHPRVENQPPTSTTPMYLPSSFALLGQRFVWSSFIFSRLVFDHVIHNDEKQKRRIPSAVDIAFTLFGNDSAAQVLADRMNANPQRFPEFVPFRDGIQYSSNLVALRQVIDREFDDEGDISEDSPDEKTSISMLWQRALRALSRPSPNAAGTFHSNVWQKRQLNTQLASFTQLHHDTLLYAKQGYTFVCGCEYADGMVDPYPLFWQRMGKLAKQMEMMIERELSPLVEFSYDQSRQPSQLDFGSHQTDSKYLEARRFFRCFAETMQSIEEIAVLQAEHRPLGESQVNFLRTVMEERFGSGGSRYCGWYPGLFFESREDSGKSDVIVADVHTDSPSTIHGDKGGVLHLGVGNPLMAFFVVDKVMYAGPVFSSYEFVTPIDERLTDNEFKSKLPSMRMPDWAHQSYLC
;
A
#
# COMPACT_ATOMS: atom_id res chain seq x y z
N MET A 1 -3.77 19.77 -9.49
CA MET A 1 -4.23 21.01 -8.82
C MET A 1 -3.59 21.05 -7.43
N GLY A 2 -3.77 22.07 -6.60
CA GLY A 2 -3.12 22.14 -5.29
C GLY A 2 -4.00 21.58 -4.17
N GLY A 3 -3.42 20.89 -3.19
CA GLY A 3 -4.17 20.28 -2.09
C GLY A 3 -5.04 21.24 -1.27
N GLY A 4 -4.69 22.53 -1.25
CA GLY A 4 -5.47 23.60 -0.60
C GLY A 4 -6.90 23.81 -1.12
N ASP A 5 -7.33 23.08 -2.16
CA ASP A 5 -8.72 23.00 -2.65
C ASP A 5 -9.48 21.88 -1.90
N VAL A 6 -8.95 20.65 -1.88
CA VAL A 6 -9.49 19.49 -1.15
C VAL A 6 -9.71 19.79 0.34
N GLY A 7 -8.73 20.44 0.98
CA GLY A 7 -8.84 20.86 2.38
C GLY A 7 -9.98 21.86 2.63
N ALA A 8 -10.29 22.71 1.65
CA ALA A 8 -11.40 23.66 1.72
C ALA A 8 -12.75 22.98 1.46
N ALA A 9 -12.81 22.03 0.52
CA ALA A 9 -14.00 21.22 0.24
C ALA A 9 -14.44 20.38 1.46
N PHE A 10 -13.48 19.86 2.24
CA PHE A 10 -13.75 19.21 3.52
C PHE A 10 -14.33 20.18 4.55
N ALA A 11 -13.69 21.33 4.78
CA ALA A 11 -14.16 22.32 5.76
C ALA A 11 -15.59 22.80 5.46
N ALA A 12 -15.88 23.17 4.21
CA ALA A 12 -17.21 23.60 3.77
C ALA A 12 -18.26 22.46 3.84
N THR A 13 -17.83 21.20 3.74
CA THR A 13 -18.73 20.05 3.91
C THR A 13 -19.02 19.76 5.38
N LEU A 14 -18.02 19.87 6.26
CA LEU A 14 -18.21 19.73 7.71
C LEU A 14 -19.13 20.84 8.26
N GLU A 15 -18.97 22.09 7.81
CA GLU A 15 -19.87 23.20 8.14
C GLU A 15 -21.32 22.94 7.72
N ARG A 16 -21.53 22.32 6.54
CA ARG A 16 -22.86 21.93 6.05
C ARG A 16 -23.47 20.72 6.78
N VAL A 17 -22.64 19.80 7.28
CA VAL A 17 -23.08 18.58 7.99
C VAL A 17 -23.35 18.84 9.48
N GLY A 18 -22.60 19.76 10.09
CA GLY A 18 -22.72 20.12 11.51
C GLY A 18 -22.06 19.11 12.46
N THR A 19 -21.82 19.54 13.71
CA THR A 19 -20.98 18.86 14.73
C THR A 19 -21.76 17.91 15.66
N GLN A 20 -23.05 17.66 15.42
CA GLN A 20 -23.96 17.00 16.37
C GLN A 20 -24.50 15.62 15.92
N LEU A 21 -23.97 15.02 14.85
CA LEU A 21 -24.38 13.65 14.46
C LEU A 21 -23.90 12.62 15.50
N THR A 22 -24.78 11.70 15.89
CA THR A 22 -24.47 10.62 16.85
C THR A 22 -24.01 9.34 16.16
N SER A 23 -23.57 8.35 16.93
CA SER A 23 -23.32 6.99 16.47
C SER A 23 -24.58 6.29 15.91
N GLU A 24 -25.78 6.58 16.45
CA GLU A 24 -27.02 6.05 15.87
C GLU A 24 -27.34 6.68 14.51
N ASP A 25 -27.08 7.98 14.35
CA ASP A 25 -27.43 8.69 13.11
C ASP A 25 -26.51 8.29 11.96
N LEU A 26 -25.25 7.92 12.25
CA LEU A 26 -24.35 7.26 11.31
C LEU A 26 -24.97 5.98 10.73
N VAL A 27 -25.51 5.11 11.58
CA VAL A 27 -26.16 3.84 11.16
C VAL A 27 -27.49 4.08 10.45
N LYS A 28 -28.25 5.13 10.83
CA LYS A 28 -29.49 5.53 10.12
C LYS A 28 -29.23 6.11 8.73
N LEU A 29 -28.10 6.81 8.54
CA LEU A 29 -27.68 7.40 7.27
C LEU A 29 -27.07 6.37 6.31
N TYR A 30 -26.35 5.37 6.85
CA TYR A 30 -25.70 4.31 6.09
C TYR A 30 -26.20 2.93 6.57
N PRO A 31 -27.48 2.60 6.37
CA PRO A 31 -28.07 1.36 6.86
C PRO A 31 -27.54 0.15 6.07
N VAL A 32 -27.05 -0.86 6.79
CA VAL A 32 -26.68 -2.15 6.18
C VAL A 32 -27.91 -2.78 5.55
N SER A 33 -27.91 -2.85 4.21
CA SER A 33 -28.94 -3.53 3.45
C SER A 33 -28.93 -5.03 3.77
N CYS A 34 -29.74 -5.46 4.73
CA CYS A 34 -29.94 -6.87 4.98
C CYS A 34 -30.54 -7.51 3.72
N ALA A 35 -29.88 -8.56 3.20
CA ALA A 35 -30.53 -9.52 2.32
C ALA A 35 -31.88 -9.94 2.91
N GLN A 36 -32.86 -10.15 2.03
CA GLN A 36 -34.18 -10.63 2.43
C GLN A 36 -34.03 -11.98 3.15
N GLU A 37 -34.75 -12.18 4.26
CA GLU A 37 -34.76 -13.42 5.06
C GLU A 37 -35.52 -14.57 4.35
N THR A 38 -35.18 -14.85 3.10
CA THR A 38 -36.03 -15.60 2.16
C THR A 38 -35.39 -16.83 1.51
N ASP A 39 -34.07 -16.98 1.56
CA ASP A 39 -33.41 -18.26 1.23
C ASP A 39 -33.22 -19.10 2.50
N ALA A 40 -33.57 -20.38 2.41
CA ALA A 40 -33.35 -21.35 3.48
C ALA A 40 -31.84 -21.70 3.57
N PRO A 41 -31.32 -22.06 4.77
CA PRO A 41 -29.91 -22.41 4.93
C PRO A 41 -29.46 -23.50 3.96
N VAL A 42 -28.22 -23.36 3.48
CA VAL A 42 -27.66 -24.13 2.38
C VAL A 42 -27.52 -25.59 2.78
N LYS A 43 -28.30 -26.47 2.14
CA LYS A 43 -28.12 -27.92 2.28
C LYS A 43 -26.86 -28.36 1.56
N LEU A 44 -25.79 -28.55 2.31
CA LEU A 44 -24.50 -28.99 1.77
C LEU A 44 -24.61 -30.38 1.10
N GLU A 45 -25.50 -31.24 1.59
CA GLU A 45 -25.78 -32.56 1.02
C GLU A 45 -26.43 -32.48 -0.38
N ASP A 46 -27.08 -31.35 -0.73
CA ASP A 46 -27.61 -31.10 -2.07
C ASP A 46 -26.55 -30.49 -3.01
N CYS A 47 -25.31 -30.24 -2.54
CA CYS A 47 -24.29 -29.50 -3.28
C CYS A 47 -23.29 -30.41 -4.02
N LYS A 48 -23.08 -30.09 -5.31
CA LYS A 48 -22.04 -30.69 -6.16
C LYS A 48 -20.68 -30.59 -5.46
N PHE A 49 -19.98 -31.72 -5.42
CA PHE A 49 -18.69 -31.94 -4.78
C PHE A 49 -18.63 -31.93 -3.24
N PHE A 50 -19.74 -31.74 -2.50
CA PHE A 50 -19.73 -31.87 -1.04
C PHE A 50 -19.15 -33.23 -0.58
N ASP A 51 -19.54 -34.32 -1.24
CA ASP A 51 -18.98 -35.67 -1.00
C ASP A 51 -17.46 -35.77 -1.19
N LEU A 52 -16.81 -34.87 -1.94
CA LEU A 52 -15.35 -34.83 -2.09
C LEU A 52 -14.68 -34.21 -0.85
N PHE A 53 -15.26 -33.13 -0.32
CA PHE A 53 -14.79 -32.43 0.87
C PHE A 53 -15.14 -33.18 2.17
N ALA A 54 -16.27 -33.90 2.20
CA ALA A 54 -16.70 -34.74 3.31
C ALA A 54 -15.99 -36.12 3.36
N ALA A 55 -15.24 -36.50 2.33
CA ALA A 55 -14.57 -37.79 2.24
C ALA A 55 -13.44 -37.94 3.29
N ASP A 56 -13.30 -39.14 3.85
CA ASP A 56 -12.11 -39.52 4.60
C ASP A 56 -10.95 -39.83 3.62
N PRO A 57 -9.77 -39.17 3.71
CA PRO A 57 -8.69 -39.36 2.74
C PRO A 57 -8.09 -40.77 2.69
N MET A 58 -8.18 -41.57 3.76
CA MET A 58 -7.78 -42.99 3.71
C MET A 58 -8.82 -43.82 2.95
N LYS A 59 -10.11 -43.58 3.23
CA LYS A 59 -11.21 -44.26 2.53
C LYS A 59 -11.26 -43.89 1.05
N ALA A 60 -11.13 -42.60 0.71
CA ALA A 60 -11.16 -42.11 -0.66
C ALA A 60 -10.07 -42.76 -1.54
N ARG A 61 -8.84 -42.88 -1.02
CA ARG A 61 -7.76 -43.60 -1.70
C ARG A 61 -8.07 -45.09 -1.86
N GLY A 62 -8.62 -45.76 -0.84
CA GLY A 62 -9.06 -47.16 -0.93
C GLY A 62 -10.20 -47.39 -1.94
N ASP A 63 -11.16 -46.46 -2.02
CA ASP A 63 -12.23 -46.47 -3.03
C ASP A 63 -11.66 -46.24 -4.45
N THR A 64 -10.71 -45.31 -4.65
CA THR A 64 -10.04 -45.11 -5.94
C THR A 64 -9.17 -46.31 -6.33
N GLU A 65 -8.47 -46.95 -5.38
CA GLU A 65 -7.74 -48.20 -5.63
C GLU A 65 -8.68 -49.35 -5.97
N ARG A 66 -9.86 -49.46 -5.34
CA ARG A 66 -10.86 -50.44 -5.74
C ARG A 66 -11.33 -50.18 -7.17
N LEU A 67 -11.69 -48.94 -7.52
CA LEU A 67 -12.09 -48.56 -8.89
C LEU A 67 -10.97 -48.82 -9.92
N ARG A 68 -9.70 -48.57 -9.58
CA ARG A 68 -8.54 -48.94 -10.43
C ARG A 68 -8.47 -50.45 -10.64
N ASN A 69 -8.69 -51.25 -9.60
CA ASN A 69 -8.68 -52.71 -9.69
C ASN A 69 -9.89 -53.27 -10.45
N GLU A 70 -11.08 -52.70 -10.27
CA GLU A 70 -12.30 -53.04 -11.02
C GLU A 70 -12.12 -52.73 -12.52
N ALA A 71 -11.66 -51.53 -12.87
CA ALA A 71 -11.34 -51.16 -14.26
C ALA A 71 -10.24 -52.05 -14.87
N LYS A 72 -9.24 -52.46 -14.06
CA LYS A 72 -8.16 -53.36 -14.47
C LYS A 72 -8.64 -54.79 -14.71
N GLN A 73 -9.69 -55.24 -14.03
CA GLN A 73 -10.36 -56.52 -14.30
C GLN A 73 -11.29 -56.44 -15.53
N GLN A 74 -12.00 -55.32 -15.70
CA GLN A 74 -13.00 -55.16 -16.75
C GLN A 74 -12.40 -54.82 -18.13
N HIS A 75 -11.31 -54.04 -18.16
CA HIS A 75 -10.70 -53.52 -19.38
C HIS A 75 -9.20 -53.83 -19.53
N GLY A 76 -8.60 -54.50 -18.53
CA GLY A 76 -7.19 -54.91 -18.53
C GLY A 76 -6.22 -53.84 -18.01
N ALA A 77 -5.01 -54.28 -17.66
CA ALA A 77 -3.96 -53.41 -17.11
C ALA A 77 -3.62 -52.23 -18.04
N SER A 78 -3.39 -52.51 -19.32
CA SER A 78 -3.02 -51.48 -20.32
C SER A 78 -4.03 -50.34 -20.44
N PHE A 79 -5.33 -50.59 -20.20
CA PHE A 79 -6.36 -49.54 -20.22
C PHE A 79 -6.25 -48.61 -19.00
N VAL A 80 -6.04 -49.19 -17.80
CA VAL A 80 -5.85 -48.40 -16.58
C VAL A 80 -4.52 -47.66 -16.62
N ASP A 81 -3.45 -48.29 -17.12
CA ASP A 81 -2.15 -47.66 -17.30
C ASP A 81 -2.24 -46.52 -18.33
N GLN A 82 -2.91 -46.73 -19.48
CA GLN A 82 -3.20 -45.67 -20.46
C GLN A 82 -3.99 -44.51 -19.87
N ILE A 83 -5.02 -44.79 -19.07
CA ILE A 83 -5.79 -43.75 -18.36
C ILE A 83 -4.89 -42.98 -17.40
N LEU A 84 -4.13 -43.66 -16.54
CA LEU A 84 -3.26 -43.02 -15.55
C LEU A 84 -2.15 -42.18 -16.21
N THR A 85 -1.72 -42.53 -17.43
CA THR A 85 -0.74 -41.77 -18.23
C THR A 85 -1.34 -40.78 -19.25
N SER A 86 -2.66 -40.63 -19.34
CA SER A 86 -3.29 -39.76 -20.34
C SER A 86 -3.26 -38.26 -19.95
N THR A 87 -3.55 -37.39 -20.91
CA THR A 87 -3.74 -35.94 -20.72
C THR A 87 -5.23 -35.56 -20.55
N THR A 88 -6.08 -36.48 -20.10
CA THR A 88 -7.53 -36.25 -19.93
C THR A 88 -7.96 -36.55 -18.51
N HIS A 89 -8.79 -35.69 -17.92
CA HIS A 89 -9.36 -35.92 -16.59
C HIS A 89 -10.02 -37.30 -16.50
N HIS A 90 -9.79 -38.00 -15.39
CA HIS A 90 -10.45 -39.28 -15.14
C HIS A 90 -10.48 -39.59 -13.63
N PRO A 91 -11.62 -39.99 -13.03
CA PRO A 91 -11.73 -40.25 -11.59
C PRO A 91 -10.74 -41.29 -11.02
N LEU A 92 -10.17 -42.14 -11.87
CA LEU A 92 -9.11 -43.09 -11.50
C LEU A 92 -7.75 -42.42 -11.18
N LYS A 93 -7.54 -41.14 -11.52
CA LYS A 93 -6.26 -40.43 -11.26
C LYS A 93 -6.14 -39.90 -9.84
N ARG A 94 -7.27 -39.52 -9.22
CA ARG A 94 -7.35 -38.92 -7.88
C ARG A 94 -6.46 -39.61 -6.84
N MET A 95 -5.82 -38.81 -5.99
CA MET A 95 -5.04 -39.27 -4.83
C MET A 95 -5.21 -38.27 -3.68
N GLN A 96 -6.41 -38.23 -3.09
CA GLN A 96 -6.69 -37.31 -1.98
C GLN A 96 -5.81 -37.62 -0.76
N THR A 97 -5.08 -36.61 -0.28
CA THR A 97 -4.13 -36.67 0.83
C THR A 97 -4.51 -35.74 1.98
N THR A 98 -5.09 -34.57 1.69
CA THR A 98 -5.52 -33.57 2.68
C THR A 98 -6.89 -33.90 3.26
N ASP A 99 -7.08 -33.65 4.56
CA ASP A 99 -8.36 -33.83 5.25
C ASP A 99 -9.17 -32.53 5.30
N TYR A 100 -10.02 -32.33 4.29
CA TYR A 100 -10.86 -31.13 4.16
C TYR A 100 -12.13 -31.14 5.03
N ARG A 101 -12.41 -32.22 5.77
CA ARG A 101 -13.69 -32.39 6.49
C ARG A 101 -13.88 -31.28 7.53
N LEU A 102 -15.02 -30.58 7.49
CA LEU A 102 -15.36 -29.50 8.41
C LEU A 102 -15.75 -30.03 9.80
N LYS A 103 -15.44 -29.26 10.86
CA LYS A 103 -16.03 -29.45 12.19
C LYS A 103 -17.54 -29.11 12.19
N PRO A 104 -18.32 -29.51 13.21
CA PRO A 104 -19.73 -29.15 13.31
C PRO A 104 -19.98 -27.63 13.20
N ASP A 105 -19.19 -26.82 13.91
CA ASP A 105 -19.34 -25.36 13.93
C ASP A 105 -18.94 -24.75 12.56
N GLU A 106 -17.81 -25.20 12.00
CA GLU A 106 -17.35 -24.81 10.66
C GLU A 106 -18.40 -25.17 9.57
N LYS A 107 -19.09 -26.32 9.71
CA LYS A 107 -20.17 -26.75 8.81
C LYS A 107 -21.42 -25.87 8.97
N ALA A 108 -21.84 -25.58 10.21
CA ALA A 108 -23.01 -24.73 10.48
C ALA A 108 -22.82 -23.32 9.93
N ASN A 109 -21.61 -22.76 10.03
CA ASN A 109 -21.31 -21.44 9.47
C ASN A 109 -21.36 -21.46 7.93
N LEU A 110 -20.87 -22.52 7.28
CA LEU A 110 -21.00 -22.68 5.82
C LEU A 110 -22.47 -22.87 5.37
N GLU A 111 -23.29 -23.58 6.15
CA GLU A 111 -24.74 -23.73 5.93
C GLU A 111 -25.51 -22.40 6.06
N ALA A 112 -25.10 -21.55 7.00
CA ALA A 112 -25.74 -20.26 7.25
C ALA A 112 -25.29 -19.16 6.28
N ASN A 113 -23.98 -19.09 6.00
CA ASN A 113 -23.35 -17.93 5.37
C ASN A 113 -22.87 -18.19 3.92
N GLY A 114 -22.84 -19.44 3.46
CA GLY A 114 -22.29 -19.82 2.14
C GLY A 114 -20.77 -19.72 2.02
N VAL A 115 -20.08 -19.28 3.08
CA VAL A 115 -18.60 -19.21 3.19
C VAL A 115 -18.14 -19.53 4.62
N VAL A 116 -16.99 -20.19 4.77
CA VAL A 116 -16.27 -20.33 6.05
C VAL A 116 -14.76 -20.44 5.82
N ALA A 117 -13.94 -19.82 6.67
CA ALA A 117 -12.48 -19.98 6.70
C ALA A 117 -12.01 -20.79 7.91
N VAL A 118 -10.86 -21.47 7.77
CA VAL A 118 -10.47 -22.57 8.69
C VAL A 118 -9.01 -22.45 9.13
N GLU A 119 -8.78 -21.86 10.31
CA GLU A 119 -7.45 -21.67 10.92
C GLU A 119 -6.65 -22.96 11.12
N ARG A 120 -7.33 -24.08 11.41
CA ARG A 120 -6.69 -25.39 11.68
C ARG A 120 -6.06 -26.05 10.45
N MET A 121 -6.17 -25.45 9.26
CA MET A 121 -5.52 -25.89 8.03
C MET A 121 -4.40 -24.91 7.66
N PRO A 122 -3.31 -24.81 8.46
CA PRO A 122 -2.26 -23.84 8.21
C PRO A 122 -1.64 -24.08 6.84
N ALA A 123 -1.37 -23.00 6.12
CA ALA A 123 -0.62 -22.98 4.89
C ALA A 123 0.44 -21.89 4.97
N GLU A 124 1.59 -22.14 4.37
CA GLU A 124 2.69 -21.16 4.40
C GLU A 124 2.46 -20.06 3.35
N SER A 125 1.75 -20.35 2.26
CA SER A 125 1.51 -19.44 1.14
C SER A 125 0.19 -19.72 0.39
N PHE A 126 -0.23 -18.77 -0.43
CA PHE A 126 -1.41 -18.91 -1.31
C PHE A 126 -1.25 -20.08 -2.30
N ALA A 127 -0.01 -20.31 -2.78
CA ALA A 127 0.31 -21.43 -3.64
C ALA A 127 0.18 -22.79 -2.95
N ASP A 128 0.58 -22.90 -1.68
CA ASP A 128 0.46 -24.13 -0.89
C ASP A 128 -1.03 -24.57 -0.80
N ILE A 129 -1.95 -23.64 -0.51
CA ILE A 129 -3.40 -23.89 -0.57
C ILE A 129 -3.84 -24.39 -1.95
N TYR A 130 -3.52 -23.65 -3.01
CA TYR A 130 -3.96 -24.02 -4.36
C TYR A 130 -3.31 -25.33 -4.84
N TYR A 131 -2.09 -25.65 -4.40
CA TYR A 131 -1.37 -26.88 -4.77
C TYR A 131 -1.91 -28.11 -4.04
N ARG A 132 -2.35 -27.99 -2.77
CA ARG A 132 -3.08 -29.06 -2.06
C ARG A 132 -4.38 -29.44 -2.79
N LEU A 133 -5.21 -28.43 -3.08
CA LEU A 133 -6.49 -28.62 -3.80
C LEU A 133 -6.30 -29.29 -5.16
N TYR A 134 -5.21 -28.89 -5.83
CA TYR A 134 -4.78 -29.40 -7.12
C TYR A 134 -4.28 -30.86 -7.07
N THR A 135 -3.41 -31.22 -6.12
CA THR A 135 -2.91 -32.60 -6.00
C THR A 135 -4.01 -33.59 -5.59
N ASP A 136 -5.03 -33.11 -4.88
CA ASP A 136 -6.14 -33.92 -4.39
C ASP A 136 -7.33 -34.03 -5.36
N ASP A 137 -7.27 -33.38 -6.54
CA ASP A 137 -8.34 -33.31 -7.56
C ASP A 137 -9.64 -32.66 -7.03
N MET A 138 -9.50 -31.48 -6.42
CA MET A 138 -10.58 -30.73 -5.77
C MET A 138 -11.05 -29.51 -6.61
N PRO A 139 -12.30 -29.04 -6.43
CA PRO A 139 -12.79 -27.80 -7.06
C PRO A 139 -12.14 -26.55 -6.47
N VAL A 140 -11.64 -25.66 -7.32
CA VAL A 140 -10.89 -24.45 -6.92
C VAL A 140 -11.72 -23.16 -7.01
N PHE A 141 -11.58 -22.29 -6.02
CA PHE A 141 -12.11 -20.93 -6.03
C PHE A 141 -10.95 -19.93 -6.14
N VAL A 142 -10.89 -19.17 -7.24
CA VAL A 142 -9.90 -18.11 -7.45
C VAL A 142 -10.37 -16.85 -6.73
N THR A 143 -9.76 -16.55 -5.59
CA THR A 143 -10.11 -15.38 -4.76
C THR A 143 -9.42 -14.11 -5.24
N ALA A 144 -10.09 -12.97 -5.09
CA ALA A 144 -9.48 -11.64 -5.24
C ALA A 144 -8.25 -11.50 -4.34
N ASP A 145 -8.35 -11.97 -3.08
CA ASP A 145 -7.25 -12.07 -2.11
C ASP A 145 -5.96 -12.66 -2.73
N SER A 146 -6.07 -13.77 -3.47
CA SER A 146 -4.90 -14.41 -4.09
C SER A 146 -4.25 -13.56 -5.16
N ILE A 147 -5.04 -12.87 -5.97
CA ILE A 147 -4.57 -12.00 -7.06
C ILE A 147 -3.97 -10.71 -6.48
N LEU A 148 -4.52 -10.21 -5.38
CA LEU A 148 -3.93 -9.11 -4.61
C LEU A 148 -2.59 -9.52 -4.00
N HIS A 149 -2.44 -10.73 -3.44
CA HIS A 149 -1.13 -11.25 -3.00
C HIS A 149 -0.14 -11.38 -4.17
N ALA A 150 -0.57 -11.84 -5.34
CA ALA A 150 0.29 -11.95 -6.52
C ALA A 150 0.67 -10.58 -7.13
N TRP A 151 -0.24 -9.60 -7.09
CA TRP A 151 0.05 -8.21 -7.44
C TRP A 151 0.99 -7.58 -6.43
N HIS A 152 0.66 -7.61 -5.13
CA HIS A 152 1.52 -7.18 -4.01
C HIS A 152 2.92 -7.73 -4.19
N ARG A 153 3.10 -9.06 -4.21
CA ARG A 153 4.43 -9.65 -4.36
C ARG A 153 5.11 -9.36 -5.69
N SER A 154 4.44 -8.78 -6.68
CA SER A 154 5.00 -8.31 -7.96
C SER A 154 5.02 -6.78 -8.10
N PHE A 155 4.65 -6.04 -7.06
CA PHE A 155 4.66 -4.57 -6.95
C PHE A 155 5.42 -4.07 -5.71
N ASP A 156 5.44 -4.83 -4.60
CA ASP A 156 6.61 -5.09 -3.71
C ASP A 156 7.80 -5.74 -4.48
N ALA A 157 7.74 -5.66 -5.80
CA ALA A 157 8.75 -6.03 -6.75
C ALA A 157 8.90 -4.97 -7.82
N PHE A 158 9.72 -5.24 -8.82
CA PHE A 158 10.01 -4.38 -9.96
C PHE A 158 10.74 -3.08 -9.59
N LEU A 159 10.27 -2.28 -8.63
CA LEU A 159 10.80 -0.92 -8.46
C LEU A 159 12.04 -0.77 -7.57
N VAL A 160 12.54 -1.81 -6.88
CA VAL A 160 13.82 -1.81 -6.14
C VAL A 160 14.94 -2.37 -6.95
N ASP A 161 14.59 -3.16 -7.95
CA ASP A 161 15.42 -3.15 -9.13
C ASP A 161 15.48 -1.71 -9.67
N THR A 162 14.36 -0.98 -9.75
CA THR A 162 14.43 0.48 -10.06
C THR A 162 15.20 1.31 -8.99
N GLU A 163 15.21 1.03 -7.68
CA GLU A 163 16.00 1.84 -6.74
C GLU A 163 17.46 1.43 -6.63
N ILE A 164 17.78 0.15 -6.51
CA ILE A 164 19.18 -0.31 -6.51
C ILE A 164 19.84 0.01 -7.87
N GLN A 165 19.14 -0.21 -9.00
CA GLN A 165 19.73 0.01 -10.34
C GLN A 165 19.56 1.44 -10.87
N ILE A 166 18.56 2.23 -10.42
CA ILE A 166 18.28 3.58 -10.96
C ILE A 166 18.21 4.66 -9.86
N LEU A 167 17.26 4.63 -8.92
CA LEU A 167 17.04 5.78 -8.02
C LEU A 167 18.20 6.02 -7.03
N SER A 168 18.83 5.00 -6.49
CA SER A 168 19.98 5.12 -5.58
C SER A 168 21.22 5.69 -6.29
N PRO A 169 21.69 5.14 -7.43
CA PRO A 169 22.75 5.77 -8.24
C PRO A 169 22.41 7.19 -8.71
N THR A 170 21.14 7.44 -9.10
CA THR A 170 20.68 8.76 -9.54
C THR A 170 20.69 9.77 -8.38
N LEU A 171 20.26 9.36 -7.18
CA LEU A 171 20.23 10.17 -5.98
C LEU A 171 21.65 10.53 -5.52
N ASP A 172 22.56 9.57 -5.51
CA ASP A 172 23.98 9.80 -5.23
C ASP A 172 24.53 10.90 -6.15
N LYS A 173 24.24 10.81 -7.45
CA LYS A 173 24.74 11.79 -8.41
C LYS A 173 24.11 13.17 -8.28
N ILE A 174 22.81 13.26 -7.97
CA ILE A 174 22.13 14.52 -7.65
C ILE A 174 22.83 15.20 -6.45
N LEU A 175 23.02 14.44 -5.37
CA LEU A 175 23.60 14.96 -4.13
C LEU A 175 25.06 15.35 -4.30
N GLU A 176 25.90 14.49 -4.89
CA GLU A 176 27.33 14.74 -5.11
C GLU A 176 27.57 16.01 -5.95
N THR A 177 26.88 16.14 -7.09
CA THR A 177 27.08 17.25 -8.01
C THR A 177 26.57 18.58 -7.44
N THR A 178 25.50 18.54 -6.64
CA THR A 178 24.95 19.71 -5.95
C THR A 178 25.79 20.12 -4.75
N LEU A 179 26.26 19.16 -3.94
CA LEU A 179 27.17 19.38 -2.80
C LEU A 179 28.49 20.00 -3.27
N SER A 180 29.07 19.46 -4.35
CA SER A 180 30.30 19.99 -4.96
C SER A 180 30.15 21.47 -5.36
N LYS A 181 29.04 21.84 -6.01
CA LYS A 181 28.73 23.24 -6.37
C LYS A 181 28.51 24.14 -5.15
N CYS A 182 27.92 23.62 -4.07
CA CYS A 182 27.76 24.34 -2.81
C CYS A 182 29.13 24.60 -2.14
N CYS A 183 29.99 23.58 -2.04
CA CYS A 183 31.34 23.69 -1.49
C CYS A 183 32.22 24.66 -2.30
N GLU A 184 32.17 24.63 -3.63
CA GLU A 184 32.84 25.60 -4.51
C GLU A 184 32.44 27.06 -4.16
N ALA A 185 31.15 27.31 -3.95
CA ALA A 185 30.63 28.64 -3.62
C ALA A 185 31.02 29.11 -2.20
N ILE A 186 31.03 28.21 -1.21
CA ILE A 186 31.50 28.52 0.16
C ILE A 186 32.99 28.86 0.16
N ILE A 187 33.81 28.13 -0.61
CA ILE A 187 35.26 28.39 -0.73
C ILE A 187 35.54 29.71 -1.47
N ALA A 188 34.71 30.08 -2.45
CA ALA A 188 34.83 31.36 -3.16
C ALA A 188 34.40 32.57 -2.30
N THR A 189 33.62 32.37 -1.23
CA THR A 189 33.00 33.44 -0.43
C THR A 189 33.92 33.92 0.69
N SER A 190 34.62 35.04 0.44
CA SER A 190 35.70 35.59 1.29
C SER A 190 35.25 36.40 2.52
N LYS A 191 33.96 36.36 2.89
CA LYS A 191 33.43 36.94 4.13
C LYS A 191 32.95 35.81 5.04
N ASP A 192 33.60 35.59 6.17
CA ASP A 192 33.22 34.56 7.14
C ASP A 192 31.88 34.85 7.85
N ASP A 193 31.44 36.12 7.85
CA ASP A 193 30.33 36.64 8.67
C ASP A 193 29.16 37.19 7.81
N SER A 194 28.93 36.62 6.62
CA SER A 194 27.77 36.97 5.78
C SER A 194 26.60 35.99 5.95
N GLU A 195 25.37 36.50 5.91
CA GLU A 195 24.17 35.63 5.99
C GLU A 195 24.18 34.60 4.86
N ALA A 196 24.57 35.02 3.64
CA ALA A 196 24.72 34.13 2.49
C ALA A 196 25.72 32.98 2.75
N ARG A 197 26.87 33.21 3.41
CA ARG A 197 27.80 32.11 3.76
C ARG A 197 27.11 31.11 4.67
N ARG A 198 26.49 31.59 5.75
CA ARG A 198 25.79 30.75 6.74
C ARG A 198 24.67 29.92 6.10
N VAL A 199 23.89 30.52 5.21
CA VAL A 199 22.82 29.85 4.45
C VAL A 199 23.39 28.74 3.55
N MET A 200 24.52 28.98 2.87
CA MET A 200 25.19 27.93 2.09
C MET A 200 25.73 26.81 2.99
N VAL A 201 26.26 27.13 4.17
CA VAL A 201 26.76 26.15 5.15
C VAL A 201 25.62 25.28 5.71
N ASP A 202 24.43 25.82 5.99
CA ASP A 202 23.24 25.02 6.35
C ASP A 202 22.79 24.09 5.20
N VAL A 203 22.88 24.54 3.94
CA VAL A 203 22.56 23.70 2.75
C VAL A 203 23.61 22.62 2.50
N GLU A 204 24.89 22.91 2.76
CA GLU A 204 25.99 21.94 2.71
C GLU A 204 25.76 20.81 3.71
N LEU A 205 25.41 21.14 4.96
CA LEU A 205 25.10 20.16 6.00
C LEU A 205 23.92 19.26 5.59
N PHE A 206 22.82 19.85 5.10
CA PHE A 206 21.65 19.10 4.64
C PHE A 206 21.97 18.11 3.52
N LEU A 207 22.73 18.54 2.50
CA LEU A 207 23.16 17.68 1.39
C LEU A 207 24.13 16.59 1.85
N ARG A 208 25.09 16.94 2.71
CA ARG A 208 26.15 16.05 3.17
C ARG A 208 25.65 14.97 4.13
N VAL A 209 24.66 15.26 4.99
CA VAL A 209 23.95 14.23 5.77
C VAL A 209 23.28 13.24 4.83
N GLY A 210 22.51 13.71 3.84
CA GLY A 210 21.81 12.85 2.88
C GLY A 210 22.77 11.92 2.10
N LEU A 211 23.89 12.45 1.61
CA LEU A 211 24.89 11.66 0.87
C LEU A 211 25.68 10.70 1.78
N SER A 212 25.96 11.09 3.02
CA SER A 212 26.62 10.22 4.01
C SER A 212 25.71 9.04 4.42
N LEU A 213 24.40 9.27 4.55
CA LEU A 213 23.42 8.20 4.79
C LEU A 213 23.31 7.23 3.61
N LEU A 214 23.38 7.73 2.38
CA LEU A 214 23.29 6.92 1.15
C LEU A 214 24.55 6.06 0.91
N ARG A 215 25.74 6.66 1.08
CA ARG A 215 27.02 5.95 0.91
C ARG A 215 27.36 5.08 2.12
N GLY A 216 26.92 5.46 3.32
CA GLY A 216 27.18 4.73 4.58
C GLY A 216 28.51 5.10 5.24
N GLU A 217 29.13 6.19 4.79
CA GLU A 217 30.42 6.71 5.26
C GLU A 217 30.33 8.23 5.41
N LEU A 218 31.25 8.83 6.17
CA LEU A 218 31.33 10.29 6.29
C LEU A 218 31.89 10.88 5.00
N VAL A 219 31.08 11.69 4.31
CA VAL A 219 31.46 12.34 3.06
C VAL A 219 32.22 13.65 3.33
N ASP A 220 33.34 13.85 2.64
CA ASP A 220 34.14 15.08 2.72
C ASP A 220 33.35 16.33 2.32
N GLY A 221 33.66 17.46 2.97
CA GLY A 221 33.00 18.75 2.76
C GLY A 221 33.69 19.88 3.56
N VAL A 222 32.96 20.95 3.88
CA VAL A 222 33.55 22.05 4.68
C VAL A 222 33.67 21.67 6.17
N THR A 223 34.82 21.94 6.77
CA THR A 223 35.15 21.50 8.14
C THR A 223 34.32 22.20 9.23
N GLU A 224 33.67 23.31 8.91
CA GLU A 224 32.76 24.06 9.79
C GLU A 224 31.61 23.18 10.32
N ASN A 225 31.13 22.24 9.50
CA ASN A 225 29.95 21.41 9.76
C ASN A 225 30.24 20.02 10.37
N THR A 226 31.51 19.63 10.58
CA THR A 226 31.84 18.22 10.88
C THR A 226 31.22 17.70 12.18
N ILE A 227 31.18 18.52 13.24
CA ILE A 227 30.62 18.12 14.54
C ILE A 227 29.09 17.93 14.45
N GLU A 228 28.38 18.82 13.76
CA GLU A 228 26.93 18.73 13.61
C GLU A 228 26.52 17.65 12.60
N LEU A 229 27.35 17.33 11.59
CA LEU A 229 27.20 16.14 10.75
C LEU A 229 27.22 14.86 11.59
N GLU A 230 28.28 14.65 12.37
CA GLU A 230 28.42 13.46 13.24
C GLU A 230 27.25 13.35 14.22
N ARG A 231 26.80 14.48 14.79
CA ARG A 231 25.66 14.56 15.72
C ARG A 231 24.32 14.24 15.06
N LEU A 232 24.04 14.78 13.88
CA LEU A 232 22.79 14.50 13.14
C LEU A 232 22.73 13.04 12.67
N LEU A 233 23.85 12.48 12.21
CA LEU A 233 23.95 11.05 11.90
C LEU A 233 23.74 10.20 13.17
N ALA A 234 24.36 10.55 14.30
CA ALA A 234 24.13 9.86 15.57
C ALA A 234 22.68 9.98 16.08
N PHE A 235 21.95 11.05 15.74
CA PHE A 235 20.52 11.17 16.02
C PHE A 235 19.70 10.24 15.11
N VAL A 236 19.97 10.20 13.80
CA VAL A 236 19.34 9.28 12.84
C VAL A 236 19.53 7.81 13.27
N TYR A 237 20.73 7.41 13.67
CA TYR A 237 21.01 6.05 14.16
C TYR A 237 20.54 5.77 15.60
N SER A 238 19.95 6.74 16.30
CA SER A 238 19.44 6.54 17.66
C SER A 238 17.96 6.16 17.73
N GLU A 239 17.21 6.32 16.64
CA GLU A 239 15.80 5.92 16.53
C GLU A 239 14.86 6.53 17.61
N GLU A 240 15.28 7.63 18.26
CA GLU A 240 14.58 8.32 19.36
C GLU A 240 14.05 9.71 18.94
N THR A 241 12.91 10.14 19.48
CA THR A 241 12.46 11.54 19.32
C THR A 241 13.36 12.51 20.10
N LYS A 242 13.96 13.50 19.44
CA LYS A 242 14.99 14.41 20.00
C LYS A 242 14.82 15.87 19.55
N GLU A 243 15.35 16.79 20.37
CA GLU A 243 15.58 18.17 19.92
C GLU A 243 16.89 18.24 19.12
N ALA A 244 16.79 18.67 17.86
CA ALA A 244 17.89 18.88 16.94
C ALA A 244 17.91 20.33 16.45
N ASP A 245 19.09 20.81 16.05
CA ASP A 245 19.23 22.06 15.29
C ASP A 245 19.27 21.70 13.81
N ILE A 246 18.34 22.24 13.02
CA ILE A 246 18.10 21.86 11.63
C ILE A 246 17.78 23.12 10.83
N LEU A 247 18.68 23.47 9.90
CA LEU A 247 18.64 24.72 9.11
C LEU A 247 18.56 25.96 10.02
N SER A 248 19.50 26.04 10.97
CA SER A 248 19.56 27.08 12.02
C SER A 248 18.27 27.25 12.88
N SER A 249 17.44 26.20 13.01
CA SER A 249 16.20 26.21 13.78
C SER A 249 16.09 24.97 14.66
N LYS A 250 15.82 25.18 15.96
CA LYS A 250 15.57 24.12 16.95
C LYS A 250 14.22 23.45 16.72
N ARG A 251 14.22 22.14 16.48
CA ARG A 251 13.01 21.33 16.23
C ARG A 251 13.03 20.06 17.06
N ILE A 252 11.84 19.62 17.48
CA ILE A 252 11.62 18.23 17.91
C ILE A 252 11.43 17.39 16.63
N ALA A 253 12.29 16.41 16.42
CA ALA A 253 12.23 15.49 15.30
C ALA A 253 12.14 14.04 15.80
N ASP A 254 11.25 13.25 15.19
CA ASP A 254 11.10 11.83 15.51
C ASP A 254 12.07 10.99 14.66
N PHE A 255 13.26 10.70 15.21
CA PHE A 255 14.24 9.88 14.49
C PHE A 255 13.86 8.39 14.44
N SER A 256 12.80 7.93 15.15
CA SER A 256 12.32 6.53 15.02
C SER A 256 11.85 6.20 13.61
N GLN A 257 11.44 7.20 12.84
CA GLN A 257 11.01 7.02 11.45
C GLN A 257 12.15 6.55 10.53
N PHE A 258 13.42 6.74 10.93
CA PHE A 258 14.61 6.30 10.19
C PHE A 258 14.98 4.82 10.44
N LYS A 259 14.25 4.09 11.30
CA LYS A 259 14.36 2.63 11.42
C LYS A 259 13.90 1.94 10.12
N PRO A 260 14.76 1.22 9.39
CA PRO A 260 14.36 0.46 8.21
C PRO A 260 13.39 -0.67 8.58
N ARG A 261 12.38 -0.87 7.75
CA ARG A 261 11.26 -1.81 7.95
C ARG A 261 10.71 -2.28 6.60
N GLY A 262 9.83 -3.28 6.56
CA GLY A 262 9.54 -3.98 5.30
C GLY A 262 10.79 -4.67 4.71
N HIS A 263 10.75 -4.94 3.40
CA HIS A 263 11.87 -5.43 2.58
C HIS A 263 13.15 -4.56 2.64
N TYR A 264 13.12 -3.30 3.15
CA TYR A 264 14.35 -2.51 3.25
C TYR A 264 15.35 -3.18 4.20
N THR A 265 14.86 -4.03 5.11
CA THR A 265 15.69 -4.86 5.99
C THR A 265 16.43 -6.00 5.27
N ASN A 266 16.15 -6.23 3.97
CA ASN A 266 16.77 -7.29 3.18
C ASN A 266 18.22 -7.01 2.75
N SER A 267 18.67 -5.75 2.72
CA SER A 267 20.06 -5.42 2.41
C SER A 267 20.53 -4.09 3.00
N GLU A 268 21.81 -4.00 3.34
CA GLU A 268 22.46 -2.76 3.81
C GLU A 268 22.32 -1.60 2.81
N GLU A 269 22.20 -1.87 1.51
CA GLU A 269 21.99 -0.85 0.49
C GLU A 269 20.60 -0.23 0.57
N LEU A 270 19.57 -1.05 0.78
CA LEU A 270 18.22 -0.57 1.04
C LEU A 270 18.13 0.16 2.38
N MET A 271 18.79 -0.35 3.42
CA MET A 271 18.87 0.32 4.73
C MET A 271 19.57 1.69 4.69
N ARG A 272 20.46 1.92 3.71
CA ARG A 272 21.07 3.24 3.45
C ARG A 272 20.16 4.14 2.63
N TYR A 273 19.66 3.65 1.50
CA TYR A 273 18.73 4.39 0.64
C TYR A 273 17.48 4.85 1.40
N PHE A 274 16.94 3.99 2.28
CA PHE A 274 15.84 4.36 3.18
C PHE A 274 16.13 5.62 3.97
N ARG A 275 17.25 5.65 4.69
CA ARG A 275 17.61 6.76 5.57
C ARG A 275 17.90 8.03 4.79
N ALA A 276 18.51 7.91 3.60
CA ALA A 276 18.71 9.04 2.69
C ALA A 276 17.38 9.62 2.18
N MET A 277 16.44 8.78 1.74
CA MET A 277 15.11 9.23 1.29
C MET A 277 14.28 9.80 2.45
N MET A 278 14.29 9.17 3.62
CA MET A 278 13.64 9.69 4.83
C MET A 278 14.21 11.06 5.22
N TRP A 279 15.53 11.26 5.12
CA TRP A 279 16.14 12.58 5.34
C TRP A 279 15.61 13.61 4.34
N LEU A 280 15.71 13.34 3.04
CA LEU A 280 15.42 14.31 1.96
C LEU A 280 13.92 14.56 1.70
N GLY A 281 13.05 13.66 2.15
CA GLY A 281 11.60 13.77 2.05
C GLY A 281 10.90 14.25 3.32
N THR A 282 11.53 14.11 4.49
CA THR A 282 10.92 14.46 5.80
C THR A 282 11.55 15.68 6.45
N ILE A 283 12.82 15.99 6.21
CA ILE A 283 13.46 17.20 6.77
C ILE A 283 13.09 18.42 5.93
N ASP A 284 12.20 19.24 6.49
CA ASP A 284 11.51 20.31 5.79
C ASP A 284 12.20 21.68 5.91
N PHE A 285 12.06 22.51 4.87
CA PHE A 285 12.38 23.93 4.91
C PHE A 285 11.05 24.67 5.10
N ARG A 286 10.82 25.26 6.27
CA ARG A 286 9.58 26.00 6.56
C ARG A 286 9.71 27.38 5.93
N VAL A 287 8.99 27.63 4.84
CA VAL A 287 9.21 28.81 4.00
C VAL A 287 8.22 29.94 4.26
N ALA A 288 7.06 29.65 4.85
CA ALA A 288 6.07 30.65 5.27
C ALA A 288 5.07 30.11 6.29
N GLY A 289 4.50 30.99 7.11
CA GLY A 289 3.37 30.66 7.99
C GLY A 289 3.73 29.83 9.22
N GLY A 290 5.01 29.77 9.59
CA GLY A 290 5.47 29.27 10.88
C GLY A 290 5.25 30.27 12.02
N GLU A 291 5.66 29.86 13.23
CA GLU A 291 5.49 30.66 14.45
C GLU A 291 6.51 31.82 14.58
N LYS A 292 7.52 31.86 13.69
CA LYS A 292 8.64 32.81 13.67
C LYS A 292 8.97 33.24 12.22
N PRO A 293 8.42 34.36 11.72
CA PRO A 293 8.63 34.79 10.33
C PRO A 293 10.10 35.02 9.94
N GLU A 294 10.98 35.27 10.90
CA GLU A 294 12.42 35.38 10.71
C GLU A 294 13.11 34.03 10.43
N GLU A 295 12.68 32.94 11.10
CA GLU A 295 13.17 31.59 10.80
C GLU A 295 12.58 31.07 9.48
N ASP A 296 11.34 31.44 9.15
CA ASP A 296 10.71 31.12 7.86
C ASP A 296 11.48 31.75 6.68
N LEU A 297 11.85 33.03 6.79
CA LEU A 297 12.59 33.75 5.74
C LEU A 297 14.00 33.20 5.54
N TYR A 298 14.67 32.83 6.64
CA TYR A 298 16.00 32.21 6.58
C TYR A 298 15.95 30.83 5.90
N GLN A 299 14.95 30.01 6.22
CA GLN A 299 14.77 28.70 5.59
C GLN A 299 14.34 28.81 4.11
N LEU A 300 13.54 29.82 3.75
CA LEU A 300 13.30 30.17 2.35
C LEU A 300 14.60 30.56 1.64
N HIS A 301 15.51 31.30 2.29
CA HIS A 301 16.84 31.61 1.74
C HIS A 301 17.63 30.32 1.46
N CYS A 302 17.62 29.37 2.39
CA CYS A 302 18.26 28.05 2.23
C CYS A 302 17.65 27.25 1.07
N ALA A 303 16.32 27.22 0.95
CA ALA A 303 15.63 26.54 -0.16
C ALA A 303 15.96 27.16 -1.53
N VAL A 304 16.10 28.50 -1.61
CA VAL A 304 16.52 29.20 -2.83
C VAL A 304 17.98 28.86 -3.21
N MET A 305 18.90 28.77 -2.24
CA MET A 305 20.27 28.32 -2.50
C MET A 305 20.31 26.87 -3.02
N LEU A 306 19.56 25.96 -2.40
CA LEU A 306 19.49 24.57 -2.86
C LEU A 306 18.96 24.48 -4.31
N VAL A 307 17.90 25.22 -4.66
CA VAL A 307 17.39 25.27 -6.04
C VAL A 307 18.38 25.91 -7.02
N HIS A 308 19.22 26.86 -6.59
CA HIS A 308 20.32 27.36 -7.39
C HIS A 308 21.40 26.29 -7.63
N PHE A 309 21.91 25.62 -6.59
CA PHE A 309 22.95 24.60 -6.77
C PHE A 309 22.45 23.40 -7.59
N LEU A 310 21.16 23.05 -7.51
CA LEU A 310 20.51 22.05 -8.37
C LEU A 310 20.44 22.51 -9.85
N ARG A 311 20.23 23.81 -10.10
CA ARG A 311 20.23 24.39 -11.45
C ARG A 311 21.64 24.41 -12.05
N ASP A 312 22.63 24.80 -11.26
CA ASP A 312 24.01 25.02 -11.71
C ASP A 312 24.83 23.71 -11.80
N SER A 313 24.51 22.69 -11.00
CA SER A 313 24.95 21.30 -11.21
C SER A 313 24.24 20.60 -12.37
N GLN A 314 23.17 21.21 -12.92
CA GLN A 314 22.21 20.64 -13.87
C GLN A 314 21.35 19.49 -13.30
N ALA A 315 21.51 19.13 -12.02
CA ALA A 315 20.76 18.07 -11.34
C ALA A 315 19.23 18.30 -11.32
N LEU A 316 18.76 19.55 -11.39
CA LEU A 316 17.33 19.90 -11.26
C LEU A 316 16.43 19.16 -12.25
N LYS A 317 16.86 18.96 -13.50
CA LYS A 317 16.07 18.21 -14.51
C LYS A 317 15.99 16.71 -14.22
N ILE A 318 16.92 16.17 -13.43
CA ILE A 318 16.94 14.77 -13.02
C ILE A 318 16.09 14.62 -11.76
N VAL A 319 16.14 15.58 -10.83
CA VAL A 319 15.17 15.71 -9.73
C VAL A 319 13.74 15.81 -10.27
N GLU A 320 13.50 16.56 -11.35
CA GLU A 320 12.17 16.61 -12.01
C GLU A 320 11.68 15.23 -12.50
N LYS A 321 12.57 14.39 -13.05
CA LYS A 321 12.23 13.03 -13.48
C LYS A 321 12.00 12.08 -12.30
N VAL A 322 12.86 12.15 -11.27
CA VAL A 322 12.71 11.34 -10.04
C VAL A 322 11.41 11.72 -9.31
N ASP A 323 11.10 13.02 -9.23
CA ASP A 323 9.87 13.52 -8.62
C ASP A 323 8.62 13.07 -9.41
N ALA A 324 8.67 13.11 -10.76
CA ALA A 324 7.61 12.59 -11.61
C ALA A 324 7.40 11.07 -11.46
N LEU A 325 8.48 10.29 -11.48
CA LEU A 325 8.44 8.83 -11.29
C LEU A 325 7.81 8.47 -9.94
N ILE A 326 8.36 8.93 -8.82
CA ILE A 326 7.82 8.66 -7.48
C ILE A 326 6.36 9.17 -7.35
N SER A 327 6.00 10.27 -8.02
CA SER A 327 4.61 10.76 -8.02
C SER A 327 3.65 9.86 -8.81
N SER A 328 4.07 9.33 -9.96
CA SER A 328 3.26 8.38 -10.76
C SER A 328 2.97 7.08 -10.00
N LEU A 329 3.91 6.68 -9.15
CA LEU A 329 3.86 5.47 -8.34
C LEU A 329 2.97 5.62 -7.10
N VAL A 330 3.15 6.71 -6.34
CA VAL A 330 2.62 6.81 -4.97
C VAL A 330 1.57 7.92 -4.77
N ALA A 331 1.67 9.05 -5.48
CA ALA A 331 1.00 10.29 -5.06
C ALA A 331 -0.46 10.41 -5.51
N ASP A 332 -1.41 10.44 -4.59
CA ASP A 332 -2.84 10.45 -4.89
C ASP A 332 -3.33 11.69 -5.65
N GLY A 333 -4.36 11.50 -6.49
CA GLY A 333 -5.09 12.56 -7.18
C GLY A 333 -4.26 13.44 -8.12
N GLY A 334 -3.03 13.03 -8.48
CA GLY A 334 -2.09 13.86 -9.23
C GLY A 334 -1.62 15.10 -8.44
N MET A 335 -1.66 15.04 -7.11
CA MET A 335 -1.28 16.16 -6.23
C MET A 335 0.24 16.27 -5.99
N GLY A 336 0.96 15.14 -6.07
CA GLY A 336 2.42 15.09 -5.90
C GLY A 336 2.86 15.11 -4.44
N ALA A 337 3.92 15.86 -4.13
CA ALA A 337 4.39 16.08 -2.76
C ALA A 337 3.42 16.97 -1.96
N ASP A 338 3.25 16.70 -0.66
CA ASP A 338 2.51 17.57 0.27
C ASP A 338 3.41 18.72 0.80
N SER A 339 4.19 19.32 -0.11
CA SER A 339 5.19 20.36 0.13
C SER A 339 5.57 21.06 -1.20
N LEU A 340 6.23 22.22 -1.12
CA LEU A 340 6.72 22.95 -2.30
C LEU A 340 7.93 22.22 -2.91
N SER A 341 7.85 21.85 -4.19
CA SER A 341 8.96 21.16 -4.88
C SER A 341 9.98 22.11 -5.52
N PRO A 342 11.22 21.67 -5.80
CA PRO A 342 12.27 22.48 -6.46
C PRO A 342 11.81 23.23 -7.71
N SER A 343 11.02 22.58 -8.57
CA SER A 343 10.52 23.17 -9.81
C SER A 343 9.34 24.12 -9.61
N GLN A 344 8.57 23.95 -8.54
CA GLN A 344 7.55 24.93 -8.14
C GLN A 344 8.22 26.19 -7.59
N LEU A 345 9.24 26.05 -6.75
CA LEU A 345 10.04 27.17 -6.23
C LEU A 345 10.78 27.90 -7.35
N LEU A 346 11.42 27.20 -8.31
CA LEU A 346 12.08 27.83 -9.46
C LEU A 346 11.12 28.73 -10.28
N ARG A 347 9.84 28.33 -10.41
CA ARG A 347 8.81 29.14 -11.11
C ARG A 347 8.41 30.40 -10.33
N LEU A 348 8.82 30.54 -9.06
CA LEU A 348 8.66 31.75 -8.27
C LEU A 348 9.87 32.70 -8.39
N LEU A 349 11.07 32.18 -8.66
CA LEU A 349 12.31 32.98 -8.74
C LEU A 349 12.31 33.95 -9.94
N PRO A 350 13.04 35.08 -9.85
CA PRO A 350 13.30 35.93 -11.01
C PRO A 350 14.13 35.19 -12.07
N LYS A 351 14.08 35.69 -13.32
CA LYS A 351 14.86 35.14 -14.44
C LYS A 351 16.29 35.70 -14.53
N GLU A 352 16.52 36.86 -13.94
CA GLU A 352 17.83 37.50 -13.81
C GLU A 352 18.70 36.80 -12.73
N THR A 353 19.84 37.41 -12.38
CA THR A 353 20.76 36.94 -11.34
C THR A 353 20.02 36.71 -10.03
N LEU A 354 20.16 35.53 -9.43
CA LEU A 354 19.41 35.15 -8.23
C LEU A 354 19.90 35.85 -6.95
N PHE A 355 21.10 36.44 -6.96
CA PHE A 355 21.76 37.02 -5.79
C PHE A 355 22.40 38.36 -6.13
N THR A 356 22.41 39.27 -5.16
CA THR A 356 23.20 40.52 -5.17
C THR A 356 23.95 40.62 -3.85
N ASP A 357 25.06 41.38 -3.82
CA ASP A 357 25.85 41.62 -2.59
C ASP A 357 25.13 42.57 -1.59
N ASP A 358 23.86 42.93 -1.82
CA ASP A 358 23.03 43.71 -0.89
C ASP A 358 21.98 42.80 -0.21
N ASP A 359 22.22 42.51 1.07
CA ASP A 359 21.32 41.73 1.93
C ASP A 359 19.87 42.27 1.93
N LYS A 360 19.66 43.58 1.67
CA LYS A 360 18.32 44.20 1.64
C LYS A 360 17.55 43.90 0.37
N GLU A 361 18.23 43.82 -0.78
CA GLU A 361 17.60 43.41 -2.04
C GLU A 361 17.21 41.94 -1.96
N THR A 362 18.11 41.10 -1.46
CA THR A 362 17.86 39.68 -1.16
C THR A 362 16.67 39.51 -0.21
N LEU A 363 16.63 40.22 0.92
CA LEU A 363 15.52 40.19 1.88
C LEU A 363 14.19 40.68 1.26
N SER A 364 14.23 41.65 0.35
CA SER A 364 13.06 42.15 -0.39
C SER A 364 12.52 41.09 -1.37
N MET A 365 13.42 40.43 -2.10
CA MET A 365 13.09 39.32 -3.00
C MET A 365 12.46 38.15 -2.23
N LEU A 366 13.07 37.73 -1.12
CA LEU A 366 12.58 36.61 -0.29
C LEU A 366 11.16 36.89 0.23
N LYS A 367 10.88 38.11 0.72
CA LYS A 367 9.52 38.51 1.14
C LYS A 367 8.50 38.52 -0.02
N SER A 368 8.93 38.94 -1.21
CA SER A 368 8.09 38.88 -2.42
C SER A 368 7.75 37.43 -2.82
N ILE A 369 8.71 36.51 -2.70
CA ILE A 369 8.49 35.07 -2.91
C ILE A 369 7.56 34.50 -1.83
N GLN A 370 7.82 34.80 -0.55
CA GLN A 370 7.03 34.34 0.59
C GLN A 370 5.55 34.74 0.49
N ASN A 371 5.27 36.00 0.15
CA ASN A 371 3.90 36.47 -0.10
C ASN A 371 3.21 35.67 -1.22
N ARG A 372 3.92 35.41 -2.34
CA ARG A 372 3.40 34.64 -3.47
C ARG A 372 3.21 33.15 -3.16
N ILE A 373 3.92 32.60 -2.18
CA ILE A 373 3.69 31.25 -1.63
C ILE A 373 2.35 31.23 -0.87
N LEU A 374 2.16 32.17 0.06
CA LEU A 374 0.96 32.29 0.89
C LEU A 374 -0.31 32.60 0.06
N GLU A 375 -0.25 33.61 -0.81
CA GLU A 375 -1.35 34.00 -1.71
C GLU A 375 -1.88 32.83 -2.55
N LYS A 376 -0.99 31.92 -2.95
CA LYS A 376 -1.30 30.78 -3.82
C LYS A 376 -1.41 29.45 -3.08
N ARG A 377 -1.31 29.45 -1.74
CA ARG A 377 -1.29 28.26 -0.87
C ARG A 377 -0.29 27.19 -1.33
N LEU A 378 0.87 27.61 -1.85
CA LEU A 378 1.90 26.69 -2.31
C LEU A 378 2.65 26.08 -1.12
N GLY A 379 2.95 24.78 -1.18
CA GLY A 379 3.57 24.02 -0.09
C GLY A 379 2.76 23.97 1.21
N ALA A 380 1.50 24.43 1.22
CA ALA A 380 0.64 24.41 2.39
C ALA A 380 0.19 22.96 2.65
N GLN A 381 0.71 22.37 3.72
CA GLN A 381 0.58 20.94 4.01
C GLN A 381 -0.87 20.54 4.33
N LEU A 382 -1.30 19.39 3.84
CA LEU A 382 -2.56 18.75 4.18
C LEU A 382 -2.43 17.68 5.27
N ILE A 383 -1.24 17.15 5.52
CA ILE A 383 -0.96 16.09 6.47
C ILE A 383 0.13 16.58 7.43
N ASN A 384 -0.07 16.44 8.74
CA ASN A 384 0.94 16.85 9.72
C ASN A 384 2.00 15.74 9.90
N GLY A 385 3.17 15.91 9.28
CA GLY A 385 4.30 14.97 9.39
C GLY A 385 5.17 15.10 10.65
N HIS A 386 4.93 16.09 11.52
CA HIS A 386 5.86 16.44 12.62
C HIS A 386 5.19 16.47 14.01
N PRO A 387 5.92 16.08 15.08
CA PRO A 387 5.51 16.36 16.45
C PRO A 387 5.33 17.86 16.69
N ARG A 388 4.19 18.27 17.26
CA ARG A 388 3.89 19.65 17.65
C ARG A 388 3.20 19.70 19.02
N VAL A 389 3.35 20.83 19.71
CA VAL A 389 2.65 21.13 20.97
C VAL A 389 1.47 22.04 20.65
N GLU A 390 0.29 21.76 21.23
CA GLU A 390 -0.86 22.66 21.07
C GLU A 390 -0.68 23.92 21.93
N ASN A 391 -0.59 25.07 21.26
CA ASN A 391 -0.47 26.40 21.88
C ASN A 391 -1.81 27.17 21.91
N GLN A 392 -2.93 26.56 21.51
CA GLN A 392 -4.27 27.16 21.52
C GLN A 392 -5.05 26.82 22.80
N PRO A 393 -6.01 27.68 23.23
CA PRO A 393 -6.87 27.36 24.37
C PRO A 393 -7.83 26.19 24.05
N PRO A 394 -8.18 25.31 25.02
CA PRO A 394 -9.03 24.14 24.77
C PRO A 394 -10.45 24.44 24.26
N THR A 395 -10.89 25.70 24.32
CA THR A 395 -12.18 26.18 23.80
C THR A 395 -12.11 26.65 22.35
N SER A 396 -10.97 26.46 21.66
CA SER A 396 -10.85 26.78 20.23
C SER A 396 -11.41 25.63 19.40
N THR A 397 -12.35 25.94 18.50
CA THR A 397 -12.83 25.03 17.45
C THR A 397 -12.00 25.10 16.17
N THR A 398 -11.06 26.05 16.08
CA THR A 398 -10.17 26.18 14.92
C THR A 398 -8.99 25.22 15.06
N PRO A 399 -8.74 24.33 14.07
CA PRO A 399 -7.55 23.49 14.09
C PRO A 399 -6.25 24.28 13.94
N MET A 400 -5.13 23.67 14.33
CA MET A 400 -3.82 24.30 14.22
C MET A 400 -3.38 24.49 12.76
N TYR A 401 -2.87 25.67 12.40
CA TYR A 401 -2.35 25.93 11.06
C TYR A 401 -1.00 25.23 10.84
N LEU A 402 -0.84 24.54 9.70
CA LEU A 402 0.42 23.95 9.26
C LEU A 402 1.19 24.95 8.39
N PRO A 403 2.52 25.11 8.58
CA PRO A 403 3.32 26.03 7.77
C PRO A 403 3.35 25.59 6.30
N SER A 404 3.63 26.51 5.40
CA SER A 404 4.07 26.18 4.05
C SER A 404 5.50 25.65 4.10
N SER A 405 5.71 24.40 3.68
CA SER A 405 7.02 23.73 3.66
C SER A 405 7.55 23.55 2.24
N PHE A 406 8.85 23.33 2.14
CA PHE A 406 9.60 22.91 0.95
C PHE A 406 10.45 21.69 1.30
N ALA A 407 10.59 20.74 0.39
CA ALA A 407 11.45 19.57 0.55
C ALA A 407 12.07 19.16 -0.79
N LEU A 408 13.25 18.53 -0.75
CA LEU A 408 13.95 18.14 -1.98
C LEU A 408 13.23 17.00 -2.72
N LEU A 409 12.79 15.99 -1.98
CA LEU A 409 12.02 14.83 -2.46
C LEU A 409 10.83 14.58 -1.51
N GLY A 410 10.04 15.63 -1.26
CA GLY A 410 9.01 15.66 -0.22
C GLY A 410 8.00 14.52 -0.28
N GLN A 411 7.60 14.01 0.89
CA GLN A 411 6.62 12.93 1.04
C GLN A 411 5.32 13.23 0.24
N ARG A 412 4.73 12.17 -0.30
CA ARG A 412 3.59 12.26 -1.21
C ARG A 412 2.27 12.42 -0.46
N PHE A 413 1.36 13.20 -1.04
CA PHE A 413 -0.02 13.19 -0.58
C PHE A 413 -0.63 11.81 -0.85
N VAL A 414 -1.25 11.24 0.19
CA VAL A 414 -2.12 10.06 0.08
C VAL A 414 -3.42 10.30 0.86
N TRP A 415 -4.56 9.94 0.27
CA TRP A 415 -5.91 10.18 0.80
C TRP A 415 -6.11 9.57 2.18
N SER A 416 -5.45 8.46 2.43
CA SER A 416 -5.44 7.72 3.67
C SER A 416 -4.88 8.51 4.85
N SER A 417 -3.62 8.96 4.75
CA SER A 417 -2.98 9.79 5.77
C SER A 417 -3.71 11.12 5.95
N PHE A 418 -4.33 11.64 4.87
CA PHE A 418 -5.26 12.76 4.97
C PHE A 418 -6.50 12.40 5.81
N ILE A 419 -7.23 11.32 5.49
CA ILE A 419 -8.40 10.84 6.25
C ILE A 419 -8.06 10.61 7.72
N PHE A 420 -6.97 9.88 8.00
CA PHE A 420 -6.48 9.66 9.36
C PHE A 420 -6.22 10.98 10.08
N SER A 421 -5.51 11.93 9.45
CA SER A 421 -5.27 13.24 10.08
C SER A 421 -6.56 14.04 10.35
N ARG A 422 -7.62 13.89 9.55
CA ARG A 422 -8.92 14.55 9.80
C ARG A 422 -9.86 13.78 10.76
N LEU A 423 -9.45 12.58 11.18
CA LEU A 423 -10.16 11.72 12.15
C LEU A 423 -9.44 11.55 13.49
N VAL A 424 -8.39 12.36 13.72
CA VAL A 424 -7.71 12.50 15.02
C VAL A 424 -7.69 13.96 15.49
N PHE A 425 -7.23 14.16 16.72
CA PHE A 425 -7.00 15.46 17.33
C PHE A 425 -5.94 16.25 16.52
N ASP A 426 -6.13 17.54 16.23
CA ASP A 426 -7.14 18.45 16.79
C ASP A 426 -8.36 18.69 15.86
N HIS A 427 -8.56 17.83 14.86
CA HIS A 427 -9.61 17.98 13.84
C HIS A 427 -10.99 17.40 14.20
N VAL A 428 -11.08 16.47 15.14
CA VAL A 428 -12.37 15.89 15.55
C VAL A 428 -13.13 16.85 16.47
N ILE A 429 -14.33 17.26 16.06
CA ILE A 429 -15.18 18.21 16.81
C ILE A 429 -16.57 17.59 16.96
N HIS A 430 -17.08 17.54 18.20
CA HIS A 430 -18.43 17.11 18.51
C HIS A 430 -19.04 18.04 19.57
N ASN A 431 -20.29 18.48 19.35
CA ASN A 431 -20.96 19.50 20.17
C ASN A 431 -20.10 20.76 20.39
N ASP A 432 -19.35 21.15 19.36
CA ASP A 432 -18.42 22.29 19.33
C ASP A 432 -17.25 22.22 20.34
N GLU A 433 -16.95 21.02 20.86
CA GLU A 433 -15.74 20.73 21.65
C GLU A 433 -14.78 19.81 20.88
N LYS A 434 -13.46 20.08 20.96
CA LYS A 434 -12.40 19.21 20.42
C LYS A 434 -12.37 17.86 21.13
N GLN A 435 -12.47 16.77 20.38
CA GLN A 435 -12.55 15.41 20.92
C GLN A 435 -11.18 14.74 20.98
N LYS A 436 -10.87 14.07 22.09
CA LYS A 436 -9.55 13.48 22.39
C LYS A 436 -9.28 12.15 21.68
N ARG A 437 -9.71 12.00 20.42
CA ARG A 437 -9.40 10.83 19.59
C ARG A 437 -8.00 11.03 19.01
N ARG A 438 -7.03 10.21 19.39
CA ARG A 438 -5.61 10.37 19.01
C ARG A 438 -5.10 9.28 18.08
N ILE A 439 -5.79 8.14 18.08
CA ILE A 439 -5.46 6.95 17.29
C ILE A 439 -6.64 6.69 16.34
N PRO A 440 -6.41 6.57 15.02
CA PRO A 440 -7.44 6.21 14.05
C PRO A 440 -7.61 4.67 13.99
N SER A 441 -8.39 4.19 13.03
CA SER A 441 -8.69 2.77 12.86
C SER A 441 -8.70 2.43 11.37
N ALA A 442 -8.26 1.22 11.00
CA ALA A 442 -8.41 0.75 9.61
C ALA A 442 -9.87 0.87 9.14
N VAL A 443 -10.81 0.50 10.01
CA VAL A 443 -12.26 0.59 9.77
C VAL A 443 -12.74 2.00 9.39
N ASP A 444 -12.05 3.07 9.82
CA ASP A 444 -12.35 4.46 9.40
C ASP A 444 -12.26 4.60 7.87
N ILE A 445 -11.19 4.04 7.29
CA ILE A 445 -10.86 4.14 5.87
C ILE A 445 -11.86 3.34 5.03
N ALA A 446 -12.27 2.15 5.49
CA ALA A 446 -13.29 1.42 4.76
C ALA A 446 -14.63 2.16 4.73
N PHE A 447 -15.02 2.80 5.83
CA PHE A 447 -16.23 3.63 5.81
C PHE A 447 -16.09 4.84 4.88
N THR A 448 -14.99 5.60 4.94
CA THR A 448 -14.84 6.86 4.22
C THR A 448 -14.31 6.69 2.79
N LEU A 449 -13.13 6.09 2.63
CA LEU A 449 -12.41 5.95 1.36
C LEU A 449 -13.10 4.92 0.47
N PHE A 450 -13.36 3.74 1.01
CA PHE A 450 -13.98 2.66 0.24
C PHE A 450 -15.51 2.69 0.27
N GLY A 451 -16.13 3.54 1.09
CA GLY A 451 -17.57 3.70 1.12
C GLY A 451 -18.33 2.47 1.62
N ASN A 452 -17.71 1.63 2.44
CA ASN A 452 -18.32 0.40 2.95
C ASN A 452 -19.26 0.71 4.12
N ASP A 453 -20.56 0.54 3.89
CA ASP A 453 -21.58 0.90 4.87
C ASP A 453 -21.69 -0.10 6.04
N SER A 454 -21.20 -1.34 5.88
CA SER A 454 -21.06 -2.29 7.00
C SER A 454 -19.98 -1.88 7.99
N ALA A 455 -19.05 -0.99 7.63
CA ALA A 455 -18.15 -0.36 8.59
C ALA A 455 -18.88 0.59 9.56
N ALA A 456 -20.03 1.17 9.17
CA ALA A 456 -20.75 2.15 9.99
C ALA A 456 -21.17 1.58 11.35
N GLN A 457 -21.64 0.34 11.41
CA GLN A 457 -22.00 -0.32 12.67
C GLN A 457 -20.76 -0.60 13.53
N VAL A 458 -19.66 -1.08 12.94
CA VAL A 458 -18.41 -1.36 13.68
C VAL A 458 -17.82 -0.08 14.28
N LEU A 459 -17.92 1.04 13.55
CA LEU A 459 -17.53 2.36 14.06
C LEU A 459 -18.47 2.85 15.16
N ALA A 460 -19.79 2.71 15.00
CA ALA A 460 -20.76 3.06 16.03
C ALA A 460 -20.56 2.25 17.33
N ASP A 461 -20.28 0.96 17.22
CA ASP A 461 -19.97 0.08 18.36
C ASP A 461 -18.69 0.55 19.08
N ARG A 462 -17.62 0.88 18.32
CA ARG A 462 -16.38 1.47 18.88
C ARG A 462 -16.59 2.85 19.51
N MET A 463 -17.44 3.71 18.95
CA MET A 463 -17.81 5.01 19.56
C MET A 463 -18.56 4.86 20.89
N ASN A 464 -19.35 3.80 21.03
CA ASN A 464 -20.17 3.51 22.21
C ASN A 464 -19.47 2.58 23.23
N ALA A 465 -18.26 2.12 22.93
CA ALA A 465 -17.50 1.18 23.75
C ALA A 465 -17.03 1.79 25.08
N ASN A 466 -16.88 0.93 26.10
CA ASN A 466 -16.40 1.27 27.43
C ASN A 466 -15.37 0.20 27.86
N PRO A 467 -14.19 0.56 28.41
CA PRO A 467 -13.15 -0.38 28.83
C PRO A 467 -13.60 -1.44 29.86
N GLN A 468 -14.75 -1.24 30.52
CA GLN A 468 -15.34 -2.18 31.47
C GLN A 468 -16.16 -3.31 30.79
N ARG A 469 -16.40 -3.21 29.47
CA ARG A 469 -17.27 -4.12 28.71
C ARG A 469 -16.71 -4.60 27.37
N PHE A 470 -15.75 -3.89 26.78
CA PHE A 470 -15.12 -4.26 25.52
C PHE A 470 -13.68 -4.77 25.75
N PRO A 471 -13.39 -6.06 25.49
CA PRO A 471 -12.03 -6.61 25.65
C PRO A 471 -10.99 -5.99 24.70
N GLU A 472 -11.41 -5.55 23.51
CA GLU A 472 -10.55 -4.89 22.51
C GLU A 472 -10.46 -3.37 22.66
N PHE A 473 -10.89 -2.79 23.79
CA PHE A 473 -10.95 -1.34 23.98
C PHE A 473 -9.55 -0.69 23.92
N VAL A 474 -9.33 0.20 22.96
CA VAL A 474 -8.11 1.01 22.84
C VAL A 474 -8.38 2.44 23.33
N PRO A 475 -7.72 2.87 24.42
CA PRO A 475 -7.77 4.26 24.89
C PRO A 475 -7.45 5.26 23.77
N PHE A 476 -8.15 6.38 23.75
CA PHE A 476 -8.00 7.45 22.74
C PHE A 476 -8.32 7.03 21.27
N ARG A 477 -8.82 5.81 21.03
CA ARG A 477 -9.49 5.38 19.78
C ARG A 477 -11.01 5.24 20.00
N ASP A 478 -11.39 4.55 21.07
CA ASP A 478 -12.74 4.08 21.35
C ASP A 478 -13.43 4.90 22.46
N GLY A 479 -14.77 4.83 22.53
CA GLY A 479 -15.58 5.54 23.53
C GLY A 479 -15.72 7.05 23.30
N ILE A 480 -15.41 7.51 22.08
CA ILE A 480 -15.39 8.92 21.66
C ILE A 480 -16.31 9.08 20.45
N GLN A 481 -17.08 10.16 20.36
CA GLN A 481 -17.99 10.42 19.23
C GLN A 481 -17.27 11.21 18.12
N TYR A 482 -17.40 10.77 16.87
CA TYR A 482 -16.76 11.41 15.70
C TYR A 482 -17.55 11.27 14.38
N SER A 483 -18.84 10.91 14.45
CA SER A 483 -19.71 10.71 13.29
C SER A 483 -19.74 11.90 12.32
N SER A 484 -19.78 13.14 12.83
CA SER A 484 -19.77 14.34 11.99
C SER A 484 -18.54 14.44 11.09
N ASN A 485 -17.34 14.14 11.60
CA ASN A 485 -16.11 14.11 10.81
C ASN A 485 -16.13 12.96 9.77
N LEU A 486 -16.57 11.76 10.14
CA LEU A 486 -16.70 10.61 9.23
C LEU A 486 -17.66 10.90 8.08
N VAL A 487 -18.85 11.42 8.37
CA VAL A 487 -19.88 11.73 7.36
C VAL A 487 -19.44 12.88 6.47
N ALA A 488 -18.74 13.89 7.00
CA ALA A 488 -18.19 14.98 6.21
C ALA A 488 -17.08 14.51 5.25
N LEU A 489 -16.16 13.64 5.70
CA LEU A 489 -15.15 13.02 4.82
C LEU A 489 -15.79 12.11 3.78
N ARG A 490 -16.71 11.24 4.20
CA ARG A 490 -17.47 10.35 3.31
C ARG A 490 -18.14 11.16 2.20
N GLN A 491 -18.87 12.22 2.52
CA GLN A 491 -19.54 13.07 1.50
C GLN A 491 -18.60 13.90 0.60
N VAL A 492 -17.34 14.10 0.99
CA VAL A 492 -16.31 14.72 0.11
C VAL A 492 -15.77 13.67 -0.86
N ILE A 493 -15.35 12.52 -0.31
CA ILE A 493 -14.80 11.40 -1.09
C ILE A 493 -15.88 10.83 -2.03
N ASP A 494 -17.14 10.79 -1.61
CA ASP A 494 -18.28 10.41 -2.45
C ASP A 494 -18.36 11.25 -3.72
N ARG A 495 -17.97 12.54 -3.66
CA ARG A 495 -17.97 13.48 -4.81
C ARG A 495 -16.70 13.41 -5.66
N GLU A 496 -15.53 13.28 -5.04
CA GLU A 496 -14.24 13.12 -5.74
C GLU A 496 -14.11 11.75 -6.46
N PHE A 497 -15.04 10.84 -6.20
CA PHE A 497 -15.11 9.47 -6.73
C PHE A 497 -16.51 9.17 -7.33
N ASP A 498 -17.26 10.18 -7.75
CA ASP A 498 -18.60 10.02 -8.36
C ASP A 498 -18.49 9.72 -9.86
N ASP A 499 -18.43 8.43 -10.21
CA ASP A 499 -18.23 7.94 -11.58
C ASP A 499 -19.41 8.23 -12.54
N GLU A 500 -20.58 8.73 -12.07
CA GLU A 500 -21.78 8.90 -12.92
C GLU A 500 -21.79 10.20 -13.76
N GLY A 501 -20.75 11.04 -13.65
CA GLY A 501 -20.63 12.32 -14.33
C GLY A 501 -19.98 12.30 -15.72
N ASP A 502 -20.69 11.81 -16.73
CA ASP A 502 -20.48 12.12 -18.18
C ASP A 502 -19.03 11.92 -18.73
N ILE A 503 -18.35 10.84 -18.31
CA ILE A 503 -17.04 10.46 -18.85
C ILE A 503 -17.22 9.80 -20.23
N SER A 504 -16.92 10.52 -21.30
CA SER A 504 -16.86 9.97 -22.66
C SER A 504 -15.75 8.91 -22.80
N GLU A 505 -16.06 7.79 -23.45
CA GLU A 505 -15.18 6.60 -23.55
C GLU A 505 -13.81 6.86 -24.24
N ASP A 506 -13.67 7.97 -24.98
CA ASP A 506 -12.52 8.29 -25.85
C ASP A 506 -11.37 9.09 -25.19
N SER A 507 -11.42 9.41 -23.89
CA SER A 507 -10.33 10.16 -23.21
C SER A 507 -9.84 9.50 -21.91
N PRO A 508 -8.62 8.93 -21.86
CA PRO A 508 -8.03 8.49 -20.60
C PRO A 508 -7.64 9.69 -19.72
N ASP A 509 -7.98 9.66 -18.43
CA ASP A 509 -7.56 10.69 -17.48
C ASP A 509 -6.07 10.54 -17.11
N GLU A 510 -5.21 11.28 -17.82
CA GLU A 510 -3.74 11.23 -17.72
C GLU A 510 -3.15 11.66 -16.37
N LYS A 511 -3.97 11.97 -15.36
CA LYS A 511 -3.56 12.61 -14.08
C LYS A 511 -3.87 11.81 -12.82
N THR A 512 -4.68 10.76 -12.90
CA THR A 512 -4.96 9.88 -11.75
C THR A 512 -3.82 8.85 -11.59
N SER A 513 -3.34 8.65 -10.37
CA SER A 513 -2.19 7.79 -10.02
C SER A 513 -2.56 6.37 -9.58
N ILE A 514 -1.56 5.50 -9.45
CA ILE A 514 -1.71 4.08 -9.06
C ILE A 514 -2.45 3.93 -7.72
N SER A 515 -2.02 4.61 -6.66
CA SER A 515 -2.69 4.61 -5.35
C SER A 515 -4.18 5.00 -5.45
N MET A 516 -4.49 6.04 -6.22
CA MET A 516 -5.85 6.55 -6.41
C MET A 516 -6.73 5.58 -7.22
N LEU A 517 -6.15 4.89 -8.21
CA LEU A 517 -6.83 3.82 -8.96
C LEU A 517 -7.06 2.57 -8.10
N TRP A 518 -6.12 2.21 -7.23
CA TRP A 518 -6.26 1.10 -6.27
C TRP A 518 -7.38 1.42 -5.27
N GLN A 519 -7.40 2.63 -4.70
CA GLN A 519 -8.47 3.10 -3.81
C GLN A 519 -9.83 3.13 -4.52
N ARG A 520 -9.88 3.62 -5.77
CA ARG A 520 -11.09 3.54 -6.62
C ARG A 520 -11.53 2.09 -6.86
N ALA A 521 -10.61 1.14 -7.05
CA ALA A 521 -10.95 -0.29 -7.20
C ALA A 521 -11.53 -0.89 -5.92
N LEU A 522 -10.91 -0.65 -4.76
CA LEU A 522 -11.42 -1.10 -3.47
C LEU A 522 -12.77 -0.47 -3.13
N ARG A 523 -12.97 0.81 -3.48
CA ARG A 523 -14.25 1.51 -3.32
C ARG A 523 -15.40 0.90 -4.15
N ALA A 524 -15.10 0.24 -5.27
CA ALA A 524 -16.13 -0.48 -6.03
C ALA A 524 -16.65 -1.74 -5.31
N LEU A 525 -15.88 -2.33 -4.40
CA LEU A 525 -16.26 -3.52 -3.63
C LEU A 525 -17.41 -3.26 -2.62
N SER A 526 -17.75 -1.99 -2.38
CA SER A 526 -18.89 -1.56 -1.55
C SER A 526 -20.20 -1.36 -2.34
N ARG A 527 -20.16 -1.34 -3.68
CA ARG A 527 -21.39 -1.27 -4.48
C ARG A 527 -22.13 -2.62 -4.39
N PRO A 528 -23.48 -2.64 -4.38
CA PRO A 528 -24.25 -3.89 -4.39
C PRO A 528 -23.82 -4.81 -5.55
N SER A 529 -23.81 -6.12 -5.30
CA SER A 529 -23.44 -7.09 -6.34
C SER A 529 -24.49 -7.12 -7.46
N PRO A 530 -24.08 -7.12 -8.75
CA PRO A 530 -25.03 -7.35 -9.84
C PRO A 530 -25.54 -8.80 -9.88
N ASN A 531 -24.90 -9.74 -9.18
CA ASN A 531 -25.39 -11.10 -9.02
C ASN A 531 -26.45 -11.15 -7.91
N ALA A 532 -27.69 -11.48 -8.29
CA ALA A 532 -28.88 -11.42 -7.44
C ALA A 532 -28.94 -12.46 -6.30
N ALA A 533 -28.00 -13.40 -6.18
CA ALA A 533 -28.04 -14.39 -5.10
C ALA A 533 -27.94 -13.74 -3.70
N GLY A 534 -28.68 -14.29 -2.73
CA GLY A 534 -28.79 -13.72 -1.38
C GLY A 534 -27.46 -13.59 -0.64
N THR A 535 -26.52 -14.53 -0.88
CA THR A 535 -25.17 -14.53 -0.30
C THR A 535 -24.45 -13.20 -0.53
N PHE A 536 -24.43 -12.69 -1.76
CA PHE A 536 -23.72 -11.46 -2.14
C PHE A 536 -24.34 -10.17 -1.57
N HIS A 537 -25.55 -10.28 -1.00
CA HIS A 537 -26.30 -9.21 -0.36
C HIS A 537 -26.32 -9.34 1.16
N SER A 538 -25.71 -10.38 1.73
CA SER A 538 -25.70 -10.62 3.18
C SER A 538 -24.77 -9.66 3.93
N ASN A 539 -25.09 -9.39 5.20
CA ASN A 539 -24.25 -8.63 6.12
C ASN A 539 -22.86 -9.28 6.28
N VAL A 540 -22.80 -10.61 6.36
CA VAL A 540 -21.54 -11.38 6.40
C VAL A 540 -20.71 -11.14 5.15
N TRP A 541 -21.32 -11.14 3.96
CA TRP A 541 -20.62 -10.84 2.72
C TRP A 541 -20.13 -9.39 2.65
N GLN A 542 -20.93 -8.40 3.07
CA GLN A 542 -20.45 -7.01 3.17
C GLN A 542 -19.31 -6.84 4.19
N LYS A 543 -19.29 -7.64 5.27
CA LYS A 543 -18.15 -7.75 6.21
C LYS A 543 -16.93 -8.47 5.61
N ARG A 544 -17.11 -9.43 4.69
CA ARG A 544 -16.01 -9.99 3.87
C ARG A 544 -15.42 -8.92 2.97
N GLN A 545 -16.27 -8.15 2.26
CA GLN A 545 -15.81 -7.04 1.42
C GLN A 545 -15.05 -6.00 2.24
N LEU A 546 -15.54 -5.65 3.44
CA LEU A 546 -14.87 -4.80 4.41
C LEU A 546 -13.46 -5.32 4.75
N ASN A 547 -13.31 -6.61 5.07
CA ASN A 547 -12.01 -7.18 5.39
C ASN A 547 -11.06 -7.19 4.16
N THR A 548 -11.52 -7.65 3.00
CA THR A 548 -10.73 -7.61 1.75
C THR A 548 -10.27 -6.18 1.41
N GLN A 549 -11.12 -5.17 1.64
CA GLN A 549 -10.78 -3.75 1.49
C GLN A 549 -9.71 -3.30 2.48
N LEU A 550 -9.81 -3.65 3.77
CA LEU A 550 -8.84 -3.24 4.80
C LEU A 550 -7.49 -3.97 4.68
N ALA A 551 -7.49 -5.24 4.27
CA ALA A 551 -6.28 -5.99 3.96
C ALA A 551 -5.55 -5.38 2.75
N SER A 552 -6.28 -5.10 1.67
CA SER A 552 -5.69 -4.50 0.47
C SER A 552 -5.28 -3.02 0.66
N PHE A 553 -5.88 -2.34 1.63
CA PHE A 553 -5.45 -1.03 2.08
C PHE A 553 -4.16 -1.05 2.92
N THR A 554 -4.03 -2.05 3.78
CA THR A 554 -2.80 -2.33 4.54
C THR A 554 -1.65 -2.59 3.58
N GLN A 555 -1.91 -3.39 2.53
CA GLN A 555 -1.00 -3.58 1.40
C GLN A 555 -0.70 -2.24 0.72
N LEU A 556 -1.68 -1.45 0.28
CA LEU A 556 -1.43 -0.15 -0.35
C LEU A 556 -0.57 0.81 0.51
N HIS A 557 -0.58 0.70 1.84
CA HIS A 557 0.36 1.44 2.69
C HIS A 557 1.76 0.83 2.72
N HIS A 558 1.85 -0.47 3.00
CA HIS A 558 3.10 -1.24 3.03
C HIS A 558 3.84 -1.23 1.67
N ASP A 559 3.09 -1.10 0.58
CA ASP A 559 3.53 -1.19 -0.81
C ASP A 559 3.90 0.18 -1.38
N THR A 560 4.10 1.21 -0.55
CA THR A 560 4.73 2.48 -0.98
C THR A 560 6.22 2.52 -0.67
N LEU A 561 6.82 1.33 -0.50
CA LEU A 561 8.17 1.09 0.01
C LEU A 561 9.11 0.55 -1.10
N LEU A 562 9.74 -0.65 -1.04
CA LEU A 562 10.97 -1.01 -1.81
C LEU A 562 11.20 -2.51 -2.27
N TYR A 563 10.22 -3.18 -2.90
CA TYR A 563 10.23 -3.49 -4.36
C TYR A 563 11.18 -4.56 -5.15
N ALA A 564 11.48 -5.82 -4.75
CA ALA A 564 12.39 -6.88 -5.39
C ALA A 564 12.24 -7.44 -6.90
N LYS A 565 12.82 -8.64 -7.28
CA LYS A 565 12.50 -9.64 -8.41
C LYS A 565 13.28 -9.84 -9.78
N GLN A 566 13.56 -11.13 -10.22
CA GLN A 566 13.49 -11.83 -11.61
C GLN A 566 14.40 -13.12 -11.79
N GLY A 567 14.22 -14.24 -12.58
CA GLY A 567 13.19 -14.98 -13.43
C GLY A 567 13.75 -16.43 -13.81
N TYR A 568 13.15 -17.57 -14.28
CA TYR A 568 11.82 -18.23 -14.59
C TYR A 568 12.02 -19.77 -15.00
N THR A 569 10.98 -20.63 -15.32
CA THR A 569 10.95 -21.91 -16.20
C THR A 569 10.95 -23.36 -15.54
N PHE A 570 10.31 -24.51 -15.94
CA PHE A 570 9.17 -25.01 -16.81
C PHE A 570 8.95 -26.61 -16.82
N VAL A 571 7.96 -27.18 -17.59
CA VAL A 571 7.58 -28.62 -17.94
C VAL A 571 6.77 -29.52 -16.93
N CYS A 572 5.68 -30.19 -17.43
CA CYS A 572 4.73 -31.24 -16.92
C CYS A 572 4.40 -31.51 -15.40
N GLY A 573 3.09 -31.48 -15.04
CA GLY A 573 2.42 -31.83 -13.75
C GLY A 573 0.88 -31.48 -13.70
N CYS A 574 0.01 -32.32 -13.08
CA CYS A 574 -1.51 -32.41 -12.87
C CYS A 574 -2.56 -31.33 -13.37
N GLU A 575 -3.86 -31.44 -12.98
CA GLU A 575 -5.02 -30.52 -13.25
C GLU A 575 -6.11 -30.52 -12.13
N TYR A 576 -7.05 -29.54 -12.09
CA TYR A 576 -8.20 -29.48 -11.16
C TYR A 576 -9.51 -30.11 -11.69
N ALA A 577 -10.44 -30.45 -10.79
CA ALA A 577 -11.76 -31.03 -11.14
C ALA A 577 -12.78 -30.03 -11.72
N ASP A 578 -12.86 -28.82 -11.16
CA ASP A 578 -13.78 -27.73 -11.54
C ASP A 578 -13.29 -26.39 -10.99
N GLY A 579 -13.84 -25.25 -11.44
CA GLY A 579 -13.32 -23.93 -11.04
C GLY A 579 -14.32 -22.76 -11.06
N MET A 580 -14.11 -21.82 -10.14
CA MET A 580 -14.87 -20.57 -9.99
C MET A 580 -13.92 -19.39 -9.77
N VAL A 581 -14.31 -18.17 -10.15
CA VAL A 581 -13.59 -16.93 -9.80
C VAL A 581 -14.49 -15.99 -8.99
N ASP A 582 -13.90 -15.12 -8.16
CA ASP A 582 -14.64 -14.05 -7.44
C ASP A 582 -15.48 -13.22 -8.46
N PRO A 583 -16.81 -13.08 -8.29
CA PRO A 583 -17.73 -12.65 -9.36
C PRO A 583 -17.78 -11.12 -9.57
N TYR A 584 -16.61 -10.49 -9.65
CA TYR A 584 -16.43 -9.03 -9.72
C TYR A 584 -15.77 -8.59 -11.04
N PRO A 585 -16.48 -8.60 -12.19
CA PRO A 585 -15.90 -8.22 -13.48
C PRO A 585 -15.28 -6.81 -13.49
N LEU A 586 -15.90 -5.83 -12.81
CA LEU A 586 -15.36 -4.47 -12.69
C LEU A 586 -14.03 -4.42 -11.90
N PHE A 587 -13.80 -5.33 -10.95
CA PHE A 587 -12.53 -5.45 -10.23
C PHE A 587 -11.45 -6.01 -11.16
N TRP A 588 -11.74 -7.11 -11.86
CA TRP A 588 -10.82 -7.71 -12.84
C TRP A 588 -10.43 -6.72 -13.95
N GLN A 589 -11.40 -5.96 -14.47
CA GLN A 589 -11.14 -4.90 -15.43
C GLN A 589 -10.23 -3.78 -14.88
N ARG A 590 -10.45 -3.37 -13.62
CA ARG A 590 -9.63 -2.34 -12.95
C ARG A 590 -8.20 -2.86 -12.72
N MET A 591 -8.00 -4.12 -12.35
CA MET A 591 -6.67 -4.76 -12.29
C MET A 591 -6.00 -4.85 -13.68
N GLY A 592 -6.75 -5.19 -14.73
CA GLY A 592 -6.23 -5.20 -16.11
C GLY A 592 -5.84 -3.80 -16.62
N LYS A 593 -6.57 -2.76 -16.23
CA LYS A 593 -6.25 -1.34 -16.51
C LYS A 593 -5.01 -0.88 -15.73
N LEU A 594 -4.90 -1.25 -14.45
CA LEU A 594 -3.73 -0.96 -13.60
C LEU A 594 -2.44 -1.54 -14.19
N ALA A 595 -2.43 -2.82 -14.54
CA ALA A 595 -1.27 -3.48 -15.15
C ALA A 595 -0.88 -2.87 -16.51
N LYS A 596 -1.85 -2.40 -17.32
CA LYS A 596 -1.58 -1.65 -18.57
C LYS A 596 -0.99 -0.26 -18.31
N GLN A 597 -1.41 0.46 -17.27
CA GLN A 597 -0.75 1.72 -16.88
C GLN A 597 0.69 1.50 -16.43
N MET A 598 0.97 0.38 -15.76
CA MET A 598 2.33 0.01 -15.36
C MET A 598 3.27 -0.14 -16.56
N GLU A 599 2.82 -0.82 -17.64
CA GLU A 599 3.59 -0.92 -18.88
C GLU A 599 3.90 0.47 -19.49
N MET A 600 2.92 1.38 -19.50
CA MET A 600 3.07 2.73 -20.06
C MET A 600 3.96 3.65 -19.20
N MET A 601 3.94 3.50 -17.88
CA MET A 601 4.80 4.27 -16.95
C MET A 601 6.28 3.91 -17.16
N ILE A 602 6.60 2.61 -17.30
CA ILE A 602 7.96 2.14 -17.59
C ILE A 602 8.48 2.74 -18.92
N GLU A 603 7.63 2.82 -19.95
CA GLU A 603 8.00 3.47 -21.21
C GLU A 603 8.21 4.99 -21.06
N ARG A 604 7.30 5.69 -20.38
CA ARG A 604 7.26 7.16 -20.36
C ARG A 604 8.21 7.81 -19.36
N GLU A 605 8.26 7.31 -18.12
CA GLU A 605 8.99 7.94 -17.01
C GLU A 605 10.34 7.27 -16.73
N LEU A 606 10.41 5.93 -16.85
CA LEU A 606 11.60 5.17 -16.44
C LEU A 606 12.71 5.15 -17.50
N SER A 607 12.36 4.90 -18.77
CA SER A 607 13.32 4.82 -19.87
C SER A 607 14.26 6.04 -19.95
N PRO A 608 13.77 7.30 -19.79
CA PRO A 608 14.63 8.49 -19.77
C PRO A 608 15.53 8.65 -18.54
N LEU A 609 15.39 7.82 -17.49
CA LEU A 609 16.31 7.77 -16.34
C LEU A 609 17.39 6.70 -16.55
N VAL A 610 17.05 5.55 -17.16
CA VAL A 610 17.99 4.50 -17.54
C VAL A 610 19.12 5.06 -18.41
N GLU A 611 18.79 5.80 -19.49
CA GLU A 611 19.77 6.44 -20.37
C GLU A 611 20.77 7.36 -19.62
N PHE A 612 20.29 8.06 -18.58
CA PHE A 612 21.11 8.99 -17.80
C PHE A 612 22.07 8.26 -16.85
N SER A 613 21.63 7.15 -16.25
CA SER A 613 22.47 6.30 -15.40
C SER A 613 23.67 5.73 -16.18
N TYR A 614 23.46 5.36 -17.46
CA TYR A 614 24.48 4.67 -18.25
C TYR A 614 25.60 5.56 -18.83
N ASP A 615 25.29 6.74 -19.40
CA ASP A 615 26.26 7.45 -20.26
C ASP A 615 27.52 7.98 -19.53
N GLN A 616 27.46 8.13 -18.19
CA GLN A 616 28.57 8.62 -17.37
C GLN A 616 29.31 7.55 -16.54
N SER A 617 28.96 6.28 -16.67
CA SER A 617 29.72 5.15 -16.07
C SER A 617 31.09 4.89 -16.71
N ARG A 618 31.45 5.63 -17.77
CA ARG A 618 32.64 5.41 -18.60
C ARG A 618 33.97 5.78 -17.93
N GLN A 619 34.60 4.81 -17.26
CA GLN A 619 36.06 4.68 -17.33
C GLN A 619 36.45 3.79 -18.53
N PRO A 620 37.34 4.23 -19.44
CA PRO A 620 37.59 3.53 -20.70
C PRO A 620 38.60 2.37 -20.56
N SER A 621 38.24 1.29 -19.85
CA SER A 621 39.09 0.08 -19.80
C SER A 621 38.34 -1.26 -19.62
N GLN A 622 38.39 -2.07 -20.68
CA GLN A 622 38.28 -3.54 -20.73
C GLN A 622 36.89 -4.22 -20.49
N LEU A 623 36.42 -4.85 -21.58
CA LEU A 623 35.56 -6.04 -21.63
C LEU A 623 34.18 -5.93 -20.95
N ASP A 624 33.28 -5.24 -21.64
CA ASP A 624 31.85 -5.19 -21.31
C ASP A 624 31.15 -6.54 -21.53
N PHE A 625 30.44 -6.99 -20.50
CA PHE A 625 29.48 -8.11 -20.50
C PHE A 625 28.19 -7.75 -19.74
N GLY A 626 28.04 -6.51 -19.26
CA GLY A 626 26.96 -6.09 -18.37
C GLY A 626 25.88 -5.26 -19.05
N SER A 627 26.23 -4.50 -20.10
CA SER A 627 25.32 -3.54 -20.76
C SER A 627 24.05 -4.15 -21.35
N HIS A 628 24.02 -5.46 -21.64
CA HIS A 628 22.84 -6.14 -22.17
C HIS A 628 21.84 -6.61 -21.11
N GLN A 629 22.19 -6.61 -19.83
CA GLN A 629 21.40 -7.32 -18.81
C GLN A 629 20.24 -6.50 -18.25
N THR A 630 20.42 -5.19 -18.06
CA THR A 630 19.40 -4.26 -17.54
C THR A 630 18.36 -3.89 -18.58
N ASP A 631 18.76 -3.60 -19.82
CA ASP A 631 17.83 -3.37 -20.94
C ASP A 631 16.91 -4.58 -21.18
N SER A 632 17.42 -5.81 -20.98
CA SER A 632 16.60 -7.03 -21.00
C SER A 632 15.56 -7.00 -19.88
N LYS A 633 15.99 -6.71 -18.64
CA LYS A 633 15.15 -6.78 -17.45
C LYS A 633 13.98 -5.77 -17.46
N TYR A 634 14.16 -4.56 -17.96
CA TYR A 634 13.05 -3.61 -18.14
C TYR A 634 12.08 -4.01 -19.27
N LEU A 635 12.58 -4.62 -20.34
CA LEU A 635 11.75 -5.19 -21.40
C LEU A 635 10.96 -6.41 -20.89
N GLU A 636 11.56 -7.22 -20.02
CA GLU A 636 10.91 -8.33 -19.31
C GLU A 636 9.85 -7.83 -18.31
N ALA A 637 10.08 -6.72 -17.60
CA ALA A 637 9.07 -6.06 -16.76
C ALA A 637 7.86 -5.56 -17.57
N ARG A 638 8.09 -4.85 -18.69
CA ARG A 638 7.00 -4.46 -19.61
C ARG A 638 6.19 -5.66 -20.09
N ARG A 639 6.87 -6.74 -20.48
CA ARG A 639 6.24 -8.00 -20.91
C ARG A 639 5.45 -8.66 -19.78
N PHE A 640 5.98 -8.67 -18.56
CA PHE A 640 5.33 -9.23 -17.38
C PHE A 640 4.01 -8.52 -17.08
N PHE A 641 4.01 -7.19 -16.95
CA PHE A 641 2.78 -6.44 -16.64
C PHE A 641 1.72 -6.56 -17.76
N ARG A 642 2.14 -6.68 -19.02
CA ARG A 642 1.23 -7.00 -20.12
C ARG A 642 0.57 -8.36 -19.95
N CYS A 643 1.34 -9.41 -19.65
CA CYS A 643 0.80 -10.75 -19.42
C CYS A 643 -0.05 -10.83 -18.14
N PHE A 644 0.24 -10.01 -17.11
CA PHE A 644 -0.64 -9.84 -15.96
C PHE A 644 -2.00 -9.29 -16.41
N ALA A 645 -2.03 -8.23 -17.24
CA ALA A 645 -3.25 -7.65 -17.78
C ALA A 645 -4.06 -8.62 -18.66
N GLU A 646 -3.38 -9.42 -19.50
CA GLU A 646 -3.98 -10.48 -20.34
C GLU A 646 -4.63 -11.58 -19.47
N THR A 647 -3.99 -11.92 -18.35
CA THR A 647 -4.53 -12.87 -17.36
C THR A 647 -5.75 -12.29 -16.62
N MET A 648 -5.72 -11.00 -16.24
CA MET A 648 -6.86 -10.33 -15.63
C MET A 648 -8.07 -10.26 -16.56
N GLN A 649 -7.87 -9.99 -17.86
CA GLN A 649 -8.94 -10.04 -18.86
C GLN A 649 -9.54 -11.46 -18.97
N SER A 650 -8.70 -12.49 -18.95
CA SER A 650 -9.17 -13.89 -18.98
C SER A 650 -10.06 -14.22 -17.77
N ILE A 651 -9.74 -13.67 -16.59
CA ILE A 651 -10.56 -13.80 -15.38
C ILE A 651 -11.84 -12.93 -15.47
N GLU A 652 -11.77 -11.72 -16.03
CA GLU A 652 -12.95 -10.85 -16.27
C GLU A 652 -13.99 -11.57 -17.15
N GLU A 653 -13.57 -12.13 -18.28
CA GLU A 653 -14.44 -12.87 -19.20
C GLU A 653 -15.10 -14.08 -18.53
N ILE A 654 -14.38 -14.80 -17.67
CA ILE A 654 -14.92 -15.92 -16.89
C ILE A 654 -15.90 -15.44 -15.82
N ALA A 655 -15.59 -14.35 -15.11
CA ALA A 655 -16.47 -13.77 -14.08
C ALA A 655 -17.81 -13.30 -14.65
N VAL A 656 -17.81 -12.68 -15.84
CA VAL A 656 -19.04 -12.31 -16.56
C VAL A 656 -19.87 -13.55 -16.89
N LEU A 657 -19.25 -14.58 -17.47
CA LEU A 657 -19.93 -15.82 -17.84
C LEU A 657 -20.56 -16.53 -16.62
N GLN A 658 -19.82 -16.61 -15.51
CA GLN A 658 -20.28 -17.26 -14.29
C GLN A 658 -21.40 -16.46 -13.61
N ALA A 659 -21.29 -15.12 -13.53
CA ALA A 659 -22.38 -14.27 -13.03
C ALA A 659 -23.66 -14.38 -13.88
N GLU A 660 -23.54 -14.42 -15.21
CA GLU A 660 -24.65 -14.64 -16.14
C GLU A 660 -25.13 -16.11 -16.21
N HIS A 661 -24.58 -17.02 -15.41
CA HIS A 661 -24.90 -18.45 -15.41
C HIS A 661 -24.70 -19.15 -16.79
N ARG A 662 -23.81 -18.61 -17.65
CA ARG A 662 -23.53 -19.18 -18.97
C ARG A 662 -22.44 -20.26 -18.87
N PRO A 663 -22.52 -21.35 -19.65
CA PRO A 663 -21.47 -22.36 -19.67
C PRO A 663 -20.15 -21.76 -20.22
N LEU A 664 -19.04 -22.11 -19.57
CA LEU A 664 -17.69 -21.73 -20.00
C LEU A 664 -17.27 -22.49 -21.27
N GLY A 665 -16.47 -21.83 -22.11
CA GLY A 665 -15.82 -22.47 -23.26
C GLY A 665 -14.65 -23.36 -22.83
N GLU A 666 -14.23 -24.27 -23.70
CA GLU A 666 -13.12 -25.22 -23.44
C GLU A 666 -11.82 -24.51 -23.05
N SER A 667 -11.49 -23.38 -23.68
CA SER A 667 -10.33 -22.55 -23.31
C SER A 667 -10.40 -22.00 -21.88
N GLN A 668 -11.59 -21.60 -21.42
CA GLN A 668 -11.84 -21.03 -20.09
C GLN A 668 -11.86 -22.10 -19.01
N VAL A 669 -12.41 -23.28 -19.31
CA VAL A 669 -12.29 -24.47 -18.45
C VAL A 669 -10.82 -24.91 -18.31
N ASN A 670 -10.05 -24.89 -19.40
CA ASN A 670 -8.62 -25.21 -19.38
C ASN A 670 -7.79 -24.13 -18.64
N PHE A 671 -8.17 -22.86 -18.71
CA PHE A 671 -7.58 -21.79 -17.90
C PHE A 671 -7.81 -22.06 -16.40
N LEU A 672 -9.04 -22.35 -15.97
CA LEU A 672 -9.34 -22.66 -14.56
C LEU A 672 -8.67 -23.95 -14.07
N ARG A 673 -8.35 -24.89 -14.97
CA ARG A 673 -7.60 -26.12 -14.65
C ARG A 673 -6.10 -25.93 -14.43
N THR A 674 -5.56 -24.73 -14.72
CA THR A 674 -4.12 -24.49 -14.78
C THR A 674 -3.62 -23.39 -13.84
N VAL A 675 -4.32 -23.15 -12.72
CA VAL A 675 -3.97 -22.13 -11.70
C VAL A 675 -2.52 -22.28 -11.23
N MET A 676 -2.16 -23.37 -10.54
CA MET A 676 -0.81 -23.55 -9.99
C MET A 676 0.19 -24.18 -10.95
N GLU A 677 -0.28 -25.04 -11.83
CA GLU A 677 0.51 -25.96 -12.63
C GLU A 677 -0.32 -26.33 -13.87
N GLU A 678 0.31 -26.56 -15.02
CA GLU A 678 -0.37 -26.43 -16.33
C GLU A 678 -0.75 -27.75 -17.04
N ARG A 679 -0.35 -28.94 -16.53
CA ARG A 679 0.51 -29.76 -17.41
C ARG A 679 0.61 -31.31 -17.19
N PHE A 680 -0.28 -31.97 -16.44
CA PHE A 680 -0.40 -33.43 -16.15
C PHE A 680 0.78 -34.20 -15.45
N GLY A 681 0.53 -34.91 -14.32
CA GLY A 681 1.46 -35.83 -13.62
C GLY A 681 1.75 -35.57 -12.12
N SER A 682 2.19 -36.61 -11.36
CA SER A 682 2.52 -36.54 -9.92
C SER A 682 4.04 -36.43 -9.65
N GLY A 683 4.46 -35.25 -9.16
CA GLY A 683 5.83 -34.94 -8.74
C GLY A 683 5.85 -33.62 -7.97
N GLY A 684 6.99 -33.30 -7.33
CA GLY A 684 7.12 -32.06 -6.55
C GLY A 684 6.86 -30.79 -7.38
N SER A 685 6.35 -29.75 -6.72
CA SER A 685 5.90 -28.48 -7.30
C SER A 685 6.92 -27.85 -8.26
N ARG A 686 6.45 -27.45 -9.44
CA ARG A 686 7.17 -26.76 -10.51
C ARG A 686 6.60 -25.38 -10.83
N TYR A 687 5.50 -25.01 -10.18
CA TYR A 687 4.87 -23.70 -10.28
C TYR A 687 4.61 -23.27 -11.75
N CYS A 688 4.26 -24.21 -12.64
CA CYS A 688 4.16 -23.94 -14.07
C CYS A 688 2.81 -23.36 -14.52
N GLY A 689 1.85 -23.13 -13.62
CA GLY A 689 0.52 -22.58 -13.92
C GLY A 689 0.49 -21.06 -14.17
N TRP A 690 -0.70 -20.52 -14.44
CA TRP A 690 -0.84 -19.08 -14.67
C TRP A 690 -0.72 -18.24 -13.38
N TYR A 691 -1.15 -18.76 -12.22
CA TYR A 691 -1.09 -18.02 -10.94
C TYR A 691 0.36 -17.75 -10.51
N PRO A 692 1.29 -18.73 -10.50
CA PRO A 692 2.71 -18.43 -10.36
C PRO A 692 3.29 -17.58 -11.50
N GLY A 693 2.66 -17.60 -12.68
CA GLY A 693 2.98 -16.69 -13.78
C GLY A 693 2.73 -15.20 -13.45
N LEU A 694 1.92 -14.91 -12.44
CA LEU A 694 1.71 -13.57 -11.88
C LEU A 694 2.81 -13.15 -10.88
N PHE A 695 3.89 -13.92 -10.74
CA PHE A 695 5.04 -13.60 -9.89
C PHE A 695 6.27 -13.24 -10.72
N PHE A 696 6.64 -11.96 -10.70
CA PHE A 696 7.74 -11.39 -11.50
C PHE A 696 9.16 -11.92 -11.14
N GLU A 697 9.41 -12.62 -10.01
CA GLU A 697 10.76 -13.12 -9.63
C GLU A 697 11.09 -14.38 -10.41
N SER A 698 10.10 -15.23 -10.51
CA SER A 698 10.22 -16.66 -10.36
C SER A 698 8.79 -17.09 -10.07
N ARG A 699 8.48 -18.33 -10.40
CA ARG A 699 7.16 -18.88 -10.14
C ARG A 699 7.11 -19.48 -8.73
N GLU A 700 8.26 -19.95 -8.29
CA GLU A 700 8.62 -20.41 -6.95
C GLU A 700 8.28 -19.38 -5.86
N ASP A 701 8.30 -18.09 -6.19
CA ASP A 701 7.91 -17.00 -5.28
C ASP A 701 6.48 -17.09 -4.76
N SER A 702 5.57 -17.67 -5.55
CA SER A 702 4.19 -17.91 -5.12
C SER A 702 4.13 -18.87 -3.93
N GLY A 703 5.12 -19.76 -3.79
CA GLY A 703 5.28 -20.71 -2.69
C GLY A 703 5.89 -20.12 -1.42
N LYS A 704 6.59 -18.98 -1.48
CA LYS A 704 7.26 -18.36 -0.33
C LYS A 704 6.26 -17.81 0.68
N SER A 705 6.52 -18.06 1.96
CA SER A 705 5.73 -17.52 3.07
C SER A 705 5.88 -16.02 3.23
N ASP A 706 4.73 -15.34 3.30
CA ASP A 706 4.58 -13.89 3.25
C ASP A 706 3.81 -13.41 4.48
N VAL A 707 4.46 -12.67 5.37
CA VAL A 707 3.89 -12.21 6.65
C VAL A 707 4.48 -10.83 6.93
N ILE A 708 3.66 -9.79 6.79
CA ILE A 708 4.11 -8.39 6.64
C ILE A 708 3.43 -7.44 7.64
N VAL A 709 4.09 -6.33 7.99
CA VAL A 709 3.56 -5.32 8.92
C VAL A 709 3.92 -3.88 8.51
N ALA A 710 2.95 -2.97 8.54
CA ALA A 710 3.13 -1.54 8.31
C ALA A 710 2.64 -0.70 9.50
N ASP A 711 3.45 0.28 9.92
CA ASP A 711 2.99 1.39 10.75
C ASP A 711 2.22 2.41 9.88
N VAL A 712 0.96 2.65 10.22
CA VAL A 712 0.06 3.52 9.43
C VAL A 712 -0.34 4.82 10.14
N HIS A 713 -0.08 4.93 11.45
CA HIS A 713 -0.24 6.16 12.22
C HIS A 713 0.72 6.20 13.41
N THR A 714 1.22 7.37 13.74
CA THR A 714 2.09 7.62 14.91
C THR A 714 1.46 8.70 15.78
N ASP A 715 1.08 8.36 17.01
CA ASP A 715 0.59 9.34 17.98
C ASP A 715 1.69 9.72 18.97
N SER A 716 2.00 11.02 19.06
CA SER A 716 3.07 11.53 19.93
C SER A 716 2.71 11.47 21.42
N PRO A 717 3.67 11.41 22.36
CA PRO A 717 3.39 11.49 23.79
C PRO A 717 2.72 12.82 24.17
N SER A 718 1.66 12.80 24.99
CA SER A 718 0.94 14.00 25.44
C SER A 718 0.89 14.09 26.96
N THR A 719 1.79 14.88 27.52
CA THR A 719 1.83 15.22 28.95
C THR A 719 0.56 15.91 29.43
N ILE A 720 -0.11 16.67 28.56
CA ILE A 720 -1.37 17.39 28.85
C ILE A 720 -2.55 16.41 28.97
N HIS A 721 -2.47 15.22 28.37
CA HIS A 721 -3.53 14.21 28.42
C HIS A 721 -3.18 12.98 29.28
N GLY A 722 -1.97 12.94 29.85
CA GLY A 722 -1.46 11.80 30.61
C GLY A 722 -1.15 10.57 29.74
N ASP A 723 -0.97 10.80 28.44
CA ASP A 723 -0.84 9.76 27.41
C ASP A 723 0.61 9.60 26.96
N LYS A 724 1.03 8.36 26.74
CA LYS A 724 2.37 8.00 26.29
C LYS A 724 2.53 8.04 24.77
N GLY A 725 1.43 8.08 24.02
CA GLY A 725 1.46 7.89 22.57
C GLY A 725 1.80 6.44 22.18
N GLY A 726 1.90 6.20 20.87
CA GLY A 726 2.12 4.87 20.33
C GLY A 726 2.08 4.82 18.80
N VAL A 727 2.42 3.66 18.24
CA VAL A 727 2.40 3.39 16.80
C VAL A 727 1.29 2.40 16.48
N LEU A 728 0.41 2.75 15.54
CA LEU A 728 -0.65 1.88 15.02
C LEU A 728 -0.08 1.05 13.87
N HIS A 729 -0.10 -0.27 14.04
CA HIS A 729 0.33 -1.25 13.05
C HIS A 729 -0.87 -1.98 12.45
N LEU A 730 -0.80 -2.20 11.14
CA LEU A 730 -1.66 -3.13 10.41
C LEU A 730 -0.76 -4.24 9.82
N GLY A 731 -1.22 -5.48 9.82
CA GLY A 731 -0.41 -6.61 9.34
C GLY A 731 -1.21 -7.74 8.71
N VAL A 732 -0.54 -8.54 7.89
CA VAL A 732 -1.11 -9.69 7.18
C VAL A 732 -0.35 -10.95 7.60
N GLY A 733 -1.07 -11.94 8.12
CA GLY A 733 -0.52 -13.22 8.56
C GLY A 733 -0.59 -14.30 7.48
N ASN A 734 -0.29 -15.54 7.88
CA ASN A 734 -0.39 -16.71 7.00
C ASN A 734 -1.82 -16.84 6.40
N PRO A 735 -1.95 -17.28 5.13
CA PRO A 735 -3.26 -17.40 4.49
C PRO A 735 -4.08 -18.54 5.08
N LEU A 736 -5.41 -18.36 5.06
CA LEU A 736 -6.39 -19.31 5.56
C LEU A 736 -7.06 -20.05 4.40
N MET A 737 -7.36 -21.33 4.60
CA MET A 737 -8.23 -22.06 3.66
C MET A 737 -9.69 -21.68 3.91
N ALA A 738 -10.37 -21.18 2.88
CA ALA A 738 -11.80 -20.93 2.88
C ALA A 738 -12.55 -21.90 1.96
N PHE A 739 -13.77 -22.24 2.36
CA PHE A 739 -14.72 -23.05 1.61
C PHE A 739 -15.91 -22.18 1.23
N PHE A 740 -16.41 -22.36 0.02
CA PHE A 740 -17.45 -21.54 -0.60
C PHE A 740 -18.54 -22.43 -1.19
N VAL A 741 -19.80 -22.03 -1.09
CA VAL A 741 -20.89 -22.62 -1.88
C VAL A 741 -21.54 -21.55 -2.75
N VAL A 742 -21.48 -21.76 -4.06
CA VAL A 742 -22.11 -20.91 -5.08
C VAL A 742 -22.95 -21.82 -5.98
N ASP A 743 -24.23 -21.48 -6.18
CA ASP A 743 -25.17 -22.19 -7.05
C ASP A 743 -25.23 -23.72 -6.84
N LYS A 744 -25.15 -24.14 -5.56
CA LYS A 744 -25.04 -25.54 -5.11
C LYS A 744 -23.80 -26.27 -5.64
N VAL A 745 -22.69 -25.57 -5.85
CA VAL A 745 -21.36 -26.15 -6.08
C VAL A 745 -20.44 -25.72 -4.94
N MET A 746 -19.77 -26.69 -4.32
CA MET A 746 -18.79 -26.44 -3.27
C MET A 746 -17.39 -26.30 -3.87
N TYR A 747 -16.67 -25.26 -3.45
CA TYR A 747 -15.29 -24.97 -3.84
C TYR A 747 -14.45 -24.63 -2.61
N ALA A 748 -13.12 -24.60 -2.76
CA ALA A 748 -12.21 -24.06 -1.76
C ALA A 748 -11.13 -23.17 -2.38
N GLY A 749 -10.63 -22.21 -1.61
CA GLY A 749 -9.62 -21.23 -2.04
C GLY A 749 -8.95 -20.51 -0.86
N PRO A 750 -7.86 -19.77 -1.11
CA PRO A 750 -7.10 -19.06 -0.08
C PRO A 750 -7.65 -17.65 0.19
N VAL A 751 -7.68 -17.23 1.45
CA VAL A 751 -8.01 -15.86 1.89
C VAL A 751 -6.96 -15.31 2.86
N PHE A 752 -6.90 -13.99 3.01
CA PHE A 752 -5.96 -13.35 3.95
C PHE A 752 -6.29 -13.64 5.43
N SER A 753 -5.32 -13.35 6.33
CA SER A 753 -5.58 -13.11 7.75
C SER A 753 -5.07 -11.71 8.13
N SER A 754 -5.96 -10.89 8.69
CA SER A 754 -5.75 -9.44 8.89
C SER A 754 -5.61 -9.09 10.37
N TYR A 755 -4.70 -8.17 10.71
CA TYR A 755 -4.38 -7.76 12.09
C TYR A 755 -4.33 -6.23 12.22
N GLU A 756 -4.83 -5.70 13.35
CA GLU A 756 -4.79 -4.27 13.75
C GLU A 756 -4.35 -4.21 15.22
N PHE A 757 -3.23 -3.56 15.54
CA PHE A 757 -2.71 -3.45 16.90
C PHE A 757 -1.87 -2.18 17.14
N VAL A 758 -1.67 -1.80 18.39
CA VAL A 758 -0.89 -0.61 18.79
C VAL A 758 0.30 -1.03 19.65
N THR A 759 1.47 -0.44 19.40
CA THR A 759 2.71 -0.61 20.18
C THR A 759 3.14 0.72 20.84
N PRO A 760 4.08 0.69 21.82
CA PRO A 760 4.77 1.88 22.30
C PRO A 760 5.38 2.73 21.18
N ILE A 761 5.56 4.03 21.45
CA ILE A 761 6.07 5.02 20.48
C ILE A 761 7.47 4.70 19.96
N ASP A 762 8.26 3.97 20.75
CA ASP A 762 9.61 3.49 20.52
C ASP A 762 9.67 2.08 19.88
N GLU A 763 8.52 1.42 19.66
CA GLU A 763 8.46 0.04 19.14
C GLU A 763 7.80 -0.02 17.74
N ARG A 764 8.54 0.34 16.69
CA ARG A 764 8.17 0.04 15.29
C ARG A 764 8.61 -1.37 14.92
N LEU A 765 7.69 -2.25 14.52
CA LEU A 765 8.01 -3.65 14.17
C LEU A 765 8.49 -3.80 12.73
N THR A 766 9.32 -4.82 12.52
CA THR A 766 9.66 -5.41 11.23
C THR A 766 8.86 -6.70 10.99
N ASP A 767 8.82 -7.17 9.75
CA ASP A 767 8.12 -8.39 9.35
C ASP A 767 8.59 -9.63 10.14
N ASN A 768 9.90 -9.72 10.41
CA ASN A 768 10.47 -10.79 11.24
C ASN A 768 10.00 -10.71 12.71
N GLU A 769 9.91 -9.51 13.28
CA GLU A 769 9.40 -9.29 14.64
C GLU A 769 7.91 -9.62 14.71
N PHE A 770 7.10 -9.19 13.73
CA PHE A 770 5.67 -9.52 13.63
C PHE A 770 5.44 -11.03 13.43
N LYS A 771 6.16 -11.68 12.49
CA LYS A 771 6.11 -13.13 12.25
C LYS A 771 6.48 -13.94 13.49
N SER A 772 7.40 -13.45 14.34
CA SER A 772 7.73 -14.07 15.63
C SER A 772 6.62 -13.94 16.68
N LYS A 773 5.85 -12.83 16.65
CA LYS A 773 4.74 -12.55 17.56
C LYS A 773 3.41 -13.18 17.10
N LEU A 774 3.24 -13.43 15.80
CA LEU A 774 2.01 -13.92 15.17
C LEU A 774 1.33 -15.09 15.92
N PRO A 775 2.02 -16.14 16.43
CA PRO A 775 1.39 -17.24 17.18
C PRO A 775 0.78 -16.85 18.53
N SER A 776 1.03 -15.62 19.01
CA SER A 776 0.47 -15.06 20.24
C SER A 776 -0.52 -13.91 20.00
N MET A 777 -0.68 -13.50 18.74
CA MET A 777 -1.61 -12.45 18.32
C MET A 777 -2.96 -13.05 17.93
N ARG A 778 -4.03 -12.26 18.12
CA ARG A 778 -5.39 -12.61 17.71
C ARG A 778 -5.81 -11.67 16.58
N MET A 779 -6.50 -12.20 15.57
CA MET A 779 -7.20 -11.34 14.60
C MET A 779 -8.28 -10.54 15.34
N PRO A 780 -8.48 -9.24 15.04
CA PRO A 780 -9.48 -8.42 15.68
C PRO A 780 -10.89 -8.94 15.37
N ASP A 781 -11.86 -8.69 16.27
CA ASP A 781 -13.20 -9.27 16.19
C ASP A 781 -13.91 -8.98 14.85
N TRP A 782 -13.61 -7.87 14.15
CA TRP A 782 -14.16 -7.58 12.81
C TRP A 782 -13.63 -8.51 11.71
N ALA A 783 -12.35 -8.90 11.77
CA ALA A 783 -11.74 -9.82 10.83
C ALA A 783 -12.15 -11.27 11.15
N HIS A 784 -12.31 -11.59 12.43
CA HIS A 784 -12.85 -12.88 12.87
C HIS A 784 -14.32 -13.05 12.41
N GLN A 785 -15.16 -12.02 12.55
CA GLN A 785 -16.56 -12.04 12.11
C GLN A 785 -16.76 -12.09 10.58
N SER A 786 -15.74 -11.86 9.75
CA SER A 786 -15.94 -11.82 8.28
C SER A 786 -15.96 -13.20 7.62
N TYR A 787 -15.39 -14.23 8.26
CA TYR A 787 -15.40 -15.61 7.75
C TYR A 787 -15.08 -16.72 8.79
N LEU A 788 -14.83 -16.40 10.07
CA LEU A 788 -14.60 -17.39 11.15
C LEU A 788 -15.81 -17.52 12.11
N CYS A 789 -16.98 -17.00 11.73
CA CYS A 789 -18.22 -16.95 12.52
C CYS A 789 -19.44 -17.25 11.65
#